data_AF-A0A327MD88-F1
#
_entry.id   AF-A0A327MD88-F1
#
_cell.length_a   1.000
_cell.length_b   1.000
_cell.length_c   1.000
_cell.angle_alpha   90.00
_cell.angle_beta   90.00
_cell.angle_gamma   90.00
#
_symmetry.space_group_name_H-M   'P 1'
#
loop_
_entity.id
_entity.type
_entity.pdbx_description
1 polymer ?
#
loop_
_entity_poly.entity_id
_entity_poly.type
_entity_poly.pdbx_seq_one_letter_code
_entity_poly.pdbx_strand_id
1 'polypeptide(L)'
;MTEPPDAVPGPRPAEAAFADIPRLAAALLGAPMALLRRADGPDEAALATFGPLPAEAAEAIARGWPGPPEAGGLVVPDAAAEPRLAADPLVAGPPGLRFYAGLPVCSEGRVVGLLCVLDTAPRPGGLDPGQRDLLRALARQAGLQVALRQALAQRDQADALRQQTLASAVDTAIVATDLEGRITGWNAGAERLFGWSEPEAVGQPMAILFTPEDRAAQLPAAEMQASRRHGRTGESRWHQRKDGSRFWAGAEMLPLRDDAGAQIGFLKVLSDRTRQRRSGDVAEAINERYRLAQRATRDAIWDWDLTNNAVRWNEALASAYGWAPSAVEPTGAWWLATIHPEDRARIDRSIHAVIEGGGTSWSGEYRFRRADDSYAAVLDRGYVIRDGDGKPIRMIGAMFDRSALERADAALRERDDRLRLATAAAGIGTFDYRVPEDLLNWDDRCRALFGLPPGAPVSYEGTFLAGLHPEDRARADAAVRAALDPAGSGQFSCEYRTIGIEDGIERWVFANGETHFERGAPVRLIGTVLDITDRKRAEAVLQAMNTGLEQLVENRTRERDRIWTVSNDLLAIWGRDGRAKAVNPAWTKDLGHPPEALAGLLYTDLAHPDDLPALQAAWQRLLAGEAVRGLDLRLRHQDGSYRSHSWTCIPEGEEIYATGHNVTEQRALEAQLRQSQKMEAVGQLTGGIAHDFNNLLTGITGALELLNRRLQEGRFAETGRYITTAQGAARRAAALTHRLLAFSRRQTLDPRPTEVNRLIAGMEELIRRSIGPAITLTVVGAPRLWPTLVDPNQLENALLNLCINARDAMPGGGRLTIETANLRLDGRSARERDLPPGPYVTIAVTDTGTGMAPEVAARAFDPFFTTKPLGQGTGLGLSMIYGFARQSGGQARIQSELGRGTTMRLYLPRHYGEAETVEPAPGRPAAAPAGAGETVLVVDDEPTVRTFAGEVLRDIGYAVLEAGDAAAGLALLRSPARIDLLVTDVGLPGGMNGRQLADAARLHRPGLRVLFITGYAEQAVLGTDPLEPGLQVMTKPFTTEALVQRIRAMLGG
;
A
#
# COMPACT_ATOMS: atom_id res chain seq x y z
N MET A 1 28.54 -5.14 -55.07
CA MET A 1 28.54 -3.71 -54.69
C MET A 1 28.76 -3.67 -53.20
N THR A 2 29.97 -3.28 -52.82
CA THR A 2 30.45 -3.13 -51.45
C THR A 2 29.83 -1.88 -50.81
N GLU A 3 29.29 -2.02 -49.59
CA GLU A 3 28.84 -0.91 -48.74
C GLU A 3 30.02 0.01 -48.37
N PRO A 4 29.79 1.32 -48.18
CA PRO A 4 30.82 2.26 -47.76
C PRO A 4 31.11 2.15 -46.25
N PRO A 5 32.31 2.54 -45.79
CA PRO A 5 32.76 2.30 -44.42
C PRO A 5 32.12 3.27 -43.40
N ASP A 6 31.99 2.77 -42.18
CA ASP A 6 31.46 3.40 -40.98
C ASP A 6 31.85 4.87 -40.79
N ALA A 7 30.84 5.71 -40.57
CA ALA A 7 31.00 7.08 -40.09
C ALA A 7 31.37 7.06 -38.59
N VAL A 8 32.51 7.66 -38.26
CA VAL A 8 32.95 7.91 -36.88
C VAL A 8 31.88 8.73 -36.14
N PRO A 9 31.49 8.38 -34.89
CA PRO A 9 30.53 9.17 -34.13
C PRO A 9 31.10 10.57 -33.85
N GLY A 10 30.34 11.62 -34.17
CA GLY A 10 30.71 12.98 -33.79
C GLY A 10 30.75 13.18 -32.26
N PRO A 11 31.52 14.16 -31.76
CA PRO A 11 31.66 14.42 -30.32
C PRO A 11 30.31 14.71 -29.67
N ARG A 12 30.16 14.31 -28.39
CA ARG A 12 28.91 14.54 -27.64
C ARG A 12 28.66 16.05 -27.51
N PRO A 13 27.41 16.53 -27.52
CA PRO A 13 27.08 17.97 -27.49
C PRO A 13 27.67 18.74 -26.29
N ALA A 14 28.04 18.05 -25.20
CA ALA A 14 28.73 18.64 -24.05
C ALA A 14 30.21 19.04 -24.33
N GLU A 15 30.89 18.33 -25.25
CA GLU A 15 32.31 18.46 -25.59
C GLU A 15 32.58 19.63 -26.56
N ALA A 16 31.60 20.00 -27.40
CA ALA A 16 31.73 21.07 -28.40
C ALA A 16 32.04 22.46 -27.81
N ALA A 17 31.55 22.76 -26.60
CA ALA A 17 31.75 24.07 -25.97
C ALA A 17 33.17 24.31 -25.44
N PHE A 18 33.95 23.24 -25.25
CA PHE A 18 35.33 23.32 -24.78
C PHE A 18 36.35 23.31 -25.94
N ALA A 19 35.90 23.08 -27.18
CA ALA A 19 36.74 22.94 -28.37
C ALA A 19 37.60 24.18 -28.66
N ASP A 20 37.12 25.38 -28.33
CA ASP A 20 37.86 26.62 -28.56
C ASP A 20 39.08 26.77 -27.65
N ILE A 21 39.10 26.15 -26.46
CA ILE A 21 40.17 26.35 -25.49
C ILE A 21 41.48 25.69 -25.95
N PRO A 22 41.52 24.40 -26.34
CA PRO A 22 42.72 23.80 -26.94
C PRO A 22 43.12 24.50 -28.23
N ARG A 23 42.17 24.90 -29.08
CA ARG A 23 42.44 25.61 -30.34
C ARG A 23 43.15 26.94 -30.11
N LEU A 24 42.68 27.74 -29.16
CA LEU A 24 43.30 29.01 -28.79
C LEU A 24 44.66 28.81 -28.11
N ALA A 25 44.80 27.80 -27.25
CA ALA A 25 46.07 27.47 -26.62
C ALA A 25 47.13 27.08 -27.68
N ALA A 26 46.76 26.23 -28.65
CA ALA A 26 47.62 25.86 -29.77
C ALA A 26 47.99 27.07 -30.63
N ALA A 27 47.03 27.93 -30.97
CA ALA A 27 47.27 29.12 -31.79
C ALA A 27 48.19 30.15 -31.10
N LEU A 28 47.97 30.42 -29.81
CA LEU A 28 48.77 31.38 -29.04
C LEU A 28 50.22 30.92 -28.84
N LEU A 29 50.42 29.61 -28.75
CA LEU A 29 51.76 29.03 -28.66
C LEU A 29 52.34 28.69 -30.03
N GLY A 30 51.60 28.83 -31.14
CA GLY A 30 52.05 28.38 -32.46
C GLY A 30 52.38 26.89 -32.51
N ALA A 31 51.64 26.07 -31.74
CA ALA A 31 51.82 24.62 -31.65
C ALA A 31 50.75 23.90 -32.49
N PRO A 32 51.06 22.73 -33.06
CA PRO A 32 50.11 21.99 -33.88
C PRO A 32 49.05 21.26 -33.07
N MET A 33 49.26 21.00 -31.77
CA MET A 33 48.39 20.14 -30.97
C MET A 33 48.11 20.71 -29.57
N ALA A 34 46.88 20.52 -29.07
CA ALA A 34 46.50 20.84 -27.70
C ALA A 34 45.35 19.97 -27.20
N LEU A 35 45.22 19.88 -25.87
CA LEU A 35 44.27 19.01 -25.18
C LEU A 35 43.73 19.68 -23.92
N LEU A 36 42.45 19.52 -23.64
CA LEU A 36 41.86 19.82 -22.33
C LEU A 36 41.27 18.53 -21.75
N ARG A 37 41.59 18.19 -20.50
CA ARG A 37 41.05 17.02 -19.79
C ARG A 37 40.48 17.36 -18.41
N ARG A 38 39.64 16.48 -17.87
CA ARG A 38 39.15 16.52 -16.47
C ARG A 38 40.17 15.93 -15.49
N ALA A 39 39.97 16.22 -14.21
CA ALA A 39 40.78 15.69 -13.11
C ALA A 39 40.31 14.31 -12.59
N ASP A 40 39.06 13.90 -12.85
CA ASP A 40 38.43 12.75 -12.20
C ASP A 40 38.62 11.43 -13.00
N GLY A 41 39.55 10.59 -12.55
CA GLY A 41 39.63 9.16 -12.91
C GLY A 41 40.30 8.81 -14.26
N PRO A 42 40.93 7.63 -14.36
CA PRO A 42 41.62 7.17 -15.58
C PRO A 42 40.70 6.77 -16.75
N ASP A 43 39.37 6.75 -16.55
CA ASP A 43 38.38 6.22 -17.51
C ASP A 43 37.52 7.30 -18.22
N GLU A 44 37.82 8.60 -18.08
CA GLU A 44 37.13 9.65 -18.84
C GLU A 44 38.05 10.31 -19.89
N ALA A 45 37.62 10.22 -21.15
CA ALA A 45 38.30 10.80 -22.32
C ALA A 45 38.44 12.34 -22.23
N ALA A 46 39.36 12.89 -23.03
CA ALA A 46 39.60 14.33 -23.12
C ALA A 46 38.31 15.14 -23.37
N LEU A 47 38.18 16.27 -22.67
CA LEU A 47 37.06 17.22 -22.85
C LEU A 47 37.04 17.83 -24.25
N ALA A 48 38.23 18.10 -24.78
CA ALA A 48 38.43 18.59 -26.13
C ALA A 48 39.88 18.41 -26.58
N THR A 49 40.07 18.10 -27.86
CA THR A 49 41.37 17.97 -28.53
C THR A 49 41.44 18.94 -29.70
N PHE A 50 42.62 19.47 -30.00
CA PHE A 50 42.89 20.24 -31.22
C PHE A 50 44.18 19.74 -31.90
N GLY A 51 44.15 19.64 -33.23
CA GLY A 51 45.28 19.21 -34.04
C GLY A 51 45.36 17.69 -34.27
N PRO A 52 46.40 17.20 -34.98
CA PRO A 52 46.58 15.78 -35.31
C PRO A 52 47.12 14.98 -34.11
N LEU A 53 46.44 15.07 -32.96
CA LEU A 53 46.83 14.37 -31.75
C LEU A 53 46.39 12.90 -31.82
N PRO A 54 47.32 11.92 -31.82
CA PRO A 54 46.94 10.50 -31.84
C PRO A 54 46.20 10.10 -30.57
N ALA A 55 45.28 9.14 -30.68
CA ALA A 55 44.49 8.64 -29.55
C ALA A 55 45.38 8.11 -28.41
N GLU A 56 46.46 7.40 -28.74
CA GLU A 56 47.45 6.88 -27.79
C GLU A 56 48.11 8.00 -26.97
N ALA A 57 48.42 9.14 -27.61
CA ALA A 57 49.00 10.30 -26.93
C ALA A 57 47.96 10.97 -26.02
N ALA A 58 46.71 11.13 -26.48
CA ALA A 58 45.64 11.68 -25.67
C ALA A 58 45.35 10.82 -24.41
N GLU A 59 45.36 9.50 -24.56
CA GLU A 59 45.14 8.53 -23.47
C GLU A 59 46.33 8.49 -22.49
N ALA A 60 47.57 8.58 -22.99
CA ALA A 60 48.74 8.67 -22.12
C ALA A 60 48.74 9.96 -21.28
N ILE A 61 48.36 11.10 -21.88
CA ILE A 61 48.22 12.37 -21.17
C ILE A 61 47.08 12.31 -20.14
N ALA A 62 45.99 11.60 -20.45
CA ALA A 62 44.92 11.33 -19.49
C ALA A 62 45.41 10.52 -18.28
N ARG A 63 46.29 9.52 -18.52
CA ARG A 63 46.96 8.71 -17.49
C ARG A 63 48.09 9.43 -16.74
N GLY A 64 48.34 10.70 -17.04
CA GLY A 64 49.30 11.52 -16.30
C GLY A 64 50.68 11.67 -16.93
N TRP A 65 50.85 11.37 -18.23
CA TRP A 65 52.08 11.66 -18.97
C TRP A 65 52.31 13.17 -19.18
N PRO A 66 53.55 13.70 -19.09
CA PRO A 66 54.82 13.03 -18.74
C PRO A 66 55.11 12.99 -17.22
N GLY A 67 54.16 13.43 -16.40
CA GLY A 67 54.20 13.43 -14.93
C GLY A 67 53.09 14.31 -14.35
N PRO A 68 52.79 14.23 -13.04
CA PRO A 68 51.79 15.10 -12.42
C PRO A 68 52.27 16.56 -12.50
N PRO A 69 51.43 17.50 -12.96
CA PRO A 69 51.79 18.90 -12.98
C PRO A 69 51.80 19.46 -11.56
N GLU A 70 52.93 20.04 -11.15
CA GLU A 70 53.01 20.83 -9.91
C GLU A 70 52.10 22.08 -10.01
N ALA A 71 51.85 22.77 -8.90
CA ALA A 71 50.97 23.96 -8.87
C ALA A 71 51.37 25.07 -9.87
N GLY A 72 52.62 25.08 -10.35
CA GLY A 72 53.14 26.00 -11.37
C GLY A 72 52.93 25.58 -12.84
N GLY A 73 52.45 24.36 -13.10
CA GLY A 73 52.46 23.73 -14.42
C GLY A 73 53.80 23.08 -14.79
N LEU A 74 53.80 22.20 -15.79
CA LEU A 74 54.98 21.48 -16.28
C LEU A 74 55.27 21.91 -17.72
N VAL A 75 56.53 22.28 -18.01
CA VAL A 75 56.99 22.61 -19.37
C VAL A 75 58.23 21.77 -19.68
N VAL A 76 58.17 21.02 -20.77
CA VAL A 76 59.26 20.20 -21.32
C VAL A 76 59.67 20.80 -22.66
N PRO A 77 60.78 21.57 -22.71
CA PRO A 77 61.27 22.24 -23.92
C PRO A 77 61.65 21.28 -25.06
N ASP A 78 62.27 20.15 -24.71
CA ASP A 78 62.61 19.07 -25.63
C ASP A 78 62.51 17.69 -24.95
N ALA A 79 61.46 16.93 -25.24
CA ALA A 79 61.20 15.63 -24.64
C ALA A 79 62.26 14.57 -25.02
N ALA A 80 62.93 14.71 -26.17
CA ALA A 80 64.01 13.80 -26.55
C ALA A 80 65.33 14.10 -25.82
N ALA A 81 65.48 15.32 -25.30
CA ALA A 81 66.62 15.71 -24.47
C ALA A 81 66.39 15.43 -22.98
N GLU A 82 65.14 15.15 -22.58
CA GLU A 82 64.77 14.81 -21.21
C GLU A 82 65.02 13.30 -20.95
N PRO A 83 65.98 12.92 -20.07
CA PRO A 83 66.38 11.52 -19.90
C PRO A 83 65.25 10.56 -19.49
N ARG A 84 64.22 11.09 -18.83
CA ARG A 84 63.04 10.32 -18.39
C ARG A 84 62.07 10.01 -19.53
N LEU A 85 62.09 10.79 -20.61
CA LEU A 85 61.12 10.73 -21.70
C LEU A 85 61.75 10.29 -23.03
N ALA A 86 63.08 10.36 -23.17
CA ALA A 86 63.78 10.02 -24.41
C ALA A 86 63.51 8.58 -24.92
N ALA A 87 63.23 7.63 -24.02
CA ALA A 87 62.89 6.24 -24.35
C ALA A 87 61.38 5.97 -24.42
N ASP A 88 60.54 6.98 -24.17
CA ASP A 88 59.08 6.84 -24.18
C ASP A 88 58.57 6.62 -25.62
N PRO A 89 57.65 5.65 -25.86
CA PRO A 89 57.09 5.38 -27.18
C PRO A 89 56.51 6.61 -27.89
N LEU A 90 55.97 7.58 -27.16
CA LEU A 90 55.40 8.81 -27.73
C LEU A 90 56.46 9.81 -28.21
N VAL A 91 57.70 9.65 -27.76
CA VAL A 91 58.86 10.51 -28.08
C VAL A 91 59.77 9.82 -29.09
N ALA A 92 60.06 8.53 -28.89
CA ALA A 92 60.96 7.72 -29.73
C ALA A 92 60.28 7.14 -30.98
N GLY A 93 58.95 6.95 -30.93
CA GLY A 93 58.13 6.48 -32.05
C GLY A 93 57.10 7.53 -32.48
N PRO A 94 56.35 7.31 -33.59
CA PRO A 94 55.28 8.22 -34.01
C PRO A 94 54.25 8.40 -32.89
N PRO A 95 53.83 9.64 -32.55
CA PRO A 95 53.98 10.87 -33.34
C PRO A 95 55.31 11.62 -33.18
N GLY A 96 56.22 11.21 -32.31
CA GLY A 96 57.52 11.85 -32.09
C GLY A 96 57.40 13.19 -31.37
N LEU A 97 56.72 13.20 -30.22
CA LEU A 97 56.53 14.41 -29.42
C LEU A 97 57.88 14.96 -28.96
N ARG A 98 58.10 16.25 -29.20
CA ARG A 98 59.30 16.98 -28.81
C ARG A 98 59.02 18.08 -27.80
N PHE A 99 57.81 18.61 -27.71
CA PHE A 99 57.47 19.65 -26.72
C PHE A 99 56.18 19.33 -25.99
N TYR A 100 56.15 19.66 -24.69
CA TYR A 100 54.95 19.55 -23.85
C TYR A 100 54.85 20.74 -22.89
N ALA A 101 53.67 21.32 -22.76
CA ALA A 101 53.35 22.27 -21.69
C ALA A 101 51.96 21.94 -21.12
N GLY A 102 51.89 21.60 -19.83
CA GLY A 102 50.66 21.25 -19.11
C GLY A 102 50.41 22.19 -17.93
N LEU A 103 49.25 22.85 -17.89
CA LEU A 103 48.86 23.72 -16.79
C LEU A 103 47.57 23.24 -16.10
N PRO A 104 47.54 23.20 -14.75
CA PRO A 104 46.35 22.80 -14.02
C PRO A 104 45.23 23.82 -14.22
N VAL A 105 44.05 23.31 -14.58
CA VAL A 105 42.82 24.09 -14.64
C VAL A 105 42.19 24.02 -13.26
N CYS A 106 42.06 25.17 -12.60
CA CYS A 106 41.56 25.24 -11.23
C CYS A 106 40.20 25.94 -11.15
N SER A 107 39.32 25.43 -10.31
CA SER A 107 38.08 26.07 -9.88
C SER A 107 38.05 26.13 -8.35
N GLU A 108 37.79 27.30 -7.77
CA GLU A 108 37.72 27.52 -6.31
C GLU A 108 38.90 26.93 -5.50
N GLY A 109 40.12 26.99 -6.07
CA GLY A 109 41.33 26.48 -5.42
C GLY A 109 41.54 24.96 -5.55
N ARG A 110 40.67 24.24 -6.26
CA ARG A 110 40.82 22.81 -6.58
C ARG A 110 41.16 22.62 -8.06
N VAL A 111 42.04 21.66 -8.36
CA VAL A 111 42.36 21.26 -9.73
C VAL A 111 41.18 20.47 -10.30
N VAL A 112 40.52 21.00 -11.32
CA VAL A 112 39.37 20.38 -11.99
C VAL A 112 39.71 19.81 -13.37
N GLY A 113 40.91 20.09 -13.87
CA GLY A 113 41.38 19.57 -15.16
C GLY A 113 42.81 19.96 -15.49
N LEU A 114 43.23 19.63 -16.72
CA LEU A 114 44.55 19.96 -17.24
C LEU A 114 44.45 20.46 -18.69
N LEU A 115 45.08 21.60 -18.98
CA LEU A 115 45.23 22.15 -20.32
C LEU A 115 46.67 21.88 -20.79
N CYS A 116 46.81 21.12 -21.87
CA CYS A 116 48.09 20.71 -22.43
C CYS A 116 48.28 21.26 -23.85
N VAL A 117 49.50 21.64 -24.20
CA VAL A 117 49.94 22.02 -25.54
C VAL A 117 51.14 21.16 -25.93
N LEU A 118 51.13 20.62 -27.15
CA LEU A 118 52.10 19.65 -27.63
C LEU A 118 52.63 20.00 -29.01
N ASP A 119 53.89 19.63 -29.28
CA ASP A 119 54.55 19.84 -30.56
C ASP A 119 55.49 18.68 -30.91
N THR A 120 55.67 18.41 -32.20
CA THR A 120 56.69 17.46 -32.72
C THR A 120 58.01 18.15 -33.02
N ALA A 121 58.09 19.48 -32.89
CA ALA A 121 59.33 20.24 -32.93
C ALA A 121 59.77 20.66 -31.50
N PRO A 122 61.07 20.60 -31.16
CA PRO A 122 61.55 21.06 -29.87
C PRO A 122 61.47 22.59 -29.78
N ARG A 123 61.34 23.11 -28.57
CA ARG A 123 61.31 24.55 -28.27
C ARG A 123 62.39 24.89 -27.25
N PRO A 124 63.65 25.12 -27.69
CA PRO A 124 64.80 25.28 -26.78
C PRO A 124 64.64 26.42 -25.75
N GLY A 125 63.86 27.46 -26.08
CA GLY A 125 63.54 28.57 -25.18
C GLY A 125 62.37 28.32 -24.21
N GLY A 126 61.73 27.14 -24.27
CA GLY A 126 60.52 26.83 -23.52
C GLY A 126 59.37 27.77 -23.89
N LEU A 127 58.62 28.21 -22.88
CA LEU A 127 57.61 29.26 -23.01
C LEU A 127 58.16 30.59 -22.52
N ASP A 128 57.99 31.65 -23.31
CA ASP A 128 58.28 33.01 -22.85
C ASP A 128 57.27 33.44 -21.75
N PRO A 129 57.58 34.51 -20.98
CA PRO A 129 56.69 34.97 -19.90
C PRO A 129 55.27 35.33 -20.38
N GLY A 130 55.14 35.94 -21.56
CA GLY A 130 53.85 36.31 -22.13
C GLY A 130 53.00 35.09 -22.54
N GLN A 131 53.62 34.08 -23.16
CA GLN A 131 52.99 32.80 -23.50
C GLN A 131 52.53 32.05 -22.24
N ARG A 132 53.32 32.07 -21.15
CA ARG A 132 52.90 31.47 -19.87
C ARG A 132 51.71 32.19 -19.26
N ASP A 133 51.70 33.52 -19.28
CA ASP A 133 50.60 34.29 -18.71
C ASP A 133 49.31 34.13 -19.51
N LEU A 134 49.41 34.06 -20.83
CA LEU A 134 48.29 33.74 -21.72
C LEU A 134 47.73 32.33 -21.48
N LEU A 135 48.60 31.33 -21.34
CA LEU A 135 48.18 29.96 -21.07
C LEU A 135 47.54 29.82 -19.67
N ARG A 136 48.04 30.55 -18.67
CA ARG A 136 47.41 30.68 -17.35
C ARG A 136 46.05 31.35 -17.42
N ALA A 137 45.89 32.39 -18.25
CA ALA A 137 44.60 33.05 -18.44
C ALA A 137 43.58 32.11 -19.07
N LEU A 138 43.98 31.33 -20.09
CA LEU A 138 43.13 30.29 -20.68
C LEU A 138 42.78 29.18 -19.69
N ALA A 139 43.74 28.72 -18.88
CA ALA A 139 43.48 27.72 -17.83
C ALA A 139 42.49 28.24 -16.77
N ARG A 140 42.59 29.53 -16.37
CA ARG A 140 41.59 30.16 -15.48
C ARG A 140 40.22 30.25 -16.13
N GLN A 141 40.16 30.61 -17.42
CA GLN A 141 38.90 30.69 -18.17
C GLN A 141 38.24 29.32 -18.31
N ALA A 142 39.03 28.28 -18.58
CA ALA A 142 38.56 26.89 -18.59
C ALA A 142 37.98 26.49 -17.23
N GLY A 143 38.65 26.87 -16.14
CA GLY A 143 38.21 26.61 -14.76
C GLY A 143 36.86 27.27 -14.46
N LEU A 144 36.69 28.53 -14.86
CA LEU A 144 35.42 29.26 -14.73
C LEU A 144 34.28 28.63 -15.55
N GLN A 145 34.57 28.15 -16.76
CA GLN A 145 33.55 27.49 -17.59
C GLN A 145 33.13 26.13 -17.02
N VAL A 146 34.08 25.37 -16.46
CA VAL A 146 33.78 24.12 -15.74
C VAL A 146 32.94 24.43 -14.49
N ALA A 147 33.30 25.45 -13.71
CA ALA A 147 32.57 25.89 -12.53
C ALA A 147 31.14 26.34 -12.84
N LEU A 148 30.98 27.18 -13.87
CA LEU A 148 29.67 27.68 -14.31
C LEU A 148 28.75 26.53 -14.74
N ARG A 149 29.29 25.54 -15.46
CA ARG A 149 28.52 24.36 -15.86
C ARG A 149 28.20 23.42 -14.70
N GLN A 150 29.11 23.24 -13.76
CA GLN A 150 28.83 22.50 -12.53
C GLN A 150 27.76 23.20 -11.70
N ALA A 151 27.78 24.54 -11.60
CA ALA A 151 26.77 25.33 -10.91
C ALA A 151 25.41 25.28 -11.63
N LEU A 152 25.39 25.35 -12.97
CA LEU A 152 24.16 25.19 -13.75
C LEU A 152 23.60 23.77 -13.61
N ALA A 153 24.44 22.73 -13.69
CA ALA A 153 24.01 21.35 -13.47
C ALA A 153 23.50 21.12 -12.04
N GLN A 154 24.14 21.70 -11.03
CA GLN A 154 23.67 21.65 -9.64
C GLN A 154 22.36 22.42 -9.46
N ARG A 155 22.19 23.57 -10.12
CA ARG A 155 20.94 24.34 -10.10
C ARG A 155 19.82 23.56 -10.79
N ASP A 156 20.07 23.00 -11.97
CA ASP A 156 19.11 22.18 -12.71
C ASP A 156 18.77 20.91 -11.93
N GLN A 157 19.73 20.31 -11.23
CA GLN A 157 19.51 19.16 -10.35
C GLN A 157 18.75 19.55 -9.07
N ALA A 158 18.99 20.73 -8.51
CA ALA A 158 18.24 21.26 -7.36
C ALA A 158 16.81 21.67 -7.74
N ASP A 159 16.62 22.26 -8.92
CA ASP A 159 15.31 22.60 -9.49
C ASP A 159 14.53 21.34 -9.86
N ALA A 160 15.19 20.32 -10.44
CA ALA A 160 14.61 19.01 -10.68
C ALA A 160 14.26 18.31 -9.35
N LEU A 161 15.12 18.37 -8.34
CA LEU A 161 14.85 17.80 -7.00
C LEU A 161 13.70 18.54 -6.30
N ARG A 162 13.59 19.86 -6.45
CA ARG A 162 12.49 20.69 -5.93
C ARG A 162 11.18 20.40 -6.65
N GLN A 163 11.20 20.27 -7.98
CA GLN A 163 10.04 19.83 -8.78
C GLN A 163 9.63 18.40 -8.42
N GLN A 164 10.58 17.50 -8.22
CA GLN A 164 10.34 16.12 -7.81
C GLN A 164 9.78 16.03 -6.37
N THR A 165 10.23 16.90 -5.48
CA THR A 165 9.68 17.03 -4.11
C THR A 165 8.23 17.50 -4.15
N LEU A 166 7.91 18.52 -4.95
CA LEU A 166 6.53 19.00 -5.14
C LEU A 166 5.62 18.00 -5.89
N ALA A 167 6.20 17.20 -6.78
CA ALA A 167 5.51 16.13 -7.50
C ALA A 167 5.27 14.87 -6.63
N SER A 168 6.08 14.66 -5.59
CA SER A 168 5.99 13.49 -4.69
C SER A 168 4.87 13.57 -3.65
N ALA A 169 4.21 14.72 -3.48
CA ALA A 169 3.03 14.85 -2.63
C ALA A 169 1.80 14.27 -3.35
N VAL A 170 1.66 12.94 -3.32
CA VAL A 170 0.70 12.23 -4.19
C VAL A 170 -0.77 12.56 -3.88
N ASP A 171 -1.10 12.89 -2.63
CA ASP A 171 -2.47 13.07 -2.13
C ASP A 171 -2.88 14.52 -1.86
N THR A 172 -2.01 15.49 -2.15
CA THR A 172 -2.27 16.92 -1.90
C THR A 172 -2.19 17.72 -3.20
N ALA A 173 -3.28 18.41 -3.52
CA ALA A 173 -3.33 19.31 -4.67
C ALA A 173 -2.64 20.63 -4.31
N ILE A 174 -1.65 21.01 -5.09
CA ILE A 174 -0.94 22.29 -4.98
C ILE A 174 -1.22 23.07 -6.26
N VAL A 175 -1.86 24.22 -6.11
CA VAL A 175 -2.26 25.12 -7.20
C VAL A 175 -1.63 26.47 -6.95
N ALA A 176 -0.81 26.96 -7.87
CA ALA A 176 -0.27 28.31 -7.84
C ALA A 176 -1.07 29.22 -8.78
N THR A 177 -1.26 30.49 -8.42
CA THR A 177 -1.91 31.49 -9.26
C THR A 177 -1.12 32.79 -9.32
N ASP A 178 -1.38 33.60 -10.34
CA ASP A 178 -0.98 35.02 -10.38
C ASP A 178 -1.82 35.90 -9.41
N LEU A 179 -1.62 37.22 -9.45
CA LEU A 179 -2.33 38.19 -8.61
C LEU A 179 -3.81 38.35 -9.00
N GLU A 180 -4.16 37.99 -10.22
CA GLU A 180 -5.51 38.02 -10.79
C GLU A 180 -6.27 36.69 -10.57
N GLY A 181 -5.60 35.67 -10.04
CA GLY A 181 -6.18 34.36 -9.73
C GLY A 181 -6.22 33.39 -10.90
N ARG A 182 -5.41 33.59 -11.94
CA ARG A 182 -5.21 32.60 -13.02
C ARG A 182 -4.17 31.57 -12.60
N ILE A 183 -4.44 30.31 -12.91
CA ILE A 183 -3.57 29.20 -12.52
C ILE A 183 -2.25 29.28 -13.30
N THR A 184 -1.14 29.33 -12.58
CA THR A 184 0.23 29.39 -13.10
C THR A 184 1.03 28.14 -12.77
N GLY A 185 0.58 27.32 -11.81
CA GLY A 185 1.23 26.05 -11.47
C GLY A 185 0.21 25.00 -11.00
N TRP A 186 0.44 23.76 -11.42
CA TRP A 186 -0.49 22.65 -11.20
C TRP A 186 0.30 21.35 -10.98
N ASN A 187 0.26 20.80 -9.76
CA ASN A 187 0.99 19.55 -9.48
C ASN A 187 0.19 18.29 -9.84
N ALA A 188 0.86 17.14 -9.88
CA ALA A 188 0.22 15.85 -10.16
C ALA A 188 -0.89 15.48 -9.15
N GLY A 189 -0.82 15.99 -7.91
CA GLY A 189 -1.88 15.86 -6.92
C GLY A 189 -3.15 16.63 -7.31
N ALA A 190 -3.00 17.83 -7.88
CA ALA A 190 -4.10 18.63 -8.40
C ALA A 190 -4.74 17.97 -9.63
N GLU A 191 -3.93 17.39 -10.52
CA GLU A 191 -4.43 16.64 -11.68
C GLU A 191 -5.28 15.43 -11.27
N ARG A 192 -4.82 14.60 -10.33
CA ARG A 192 -5.61 13.49 -9.80
C ARG A 192 -6.87 13.96 -9.07
N LEU A 193 -6.78 15.04 -8.30
CA LEU A 193 -7.88 15.50 -7.46
C LEU A 193 -8.97 16.25 -8.24
N PHE A 194 -8.61 16.98 -9.29
CA PHE A 194 -9.57 17.77 -10.06
C PHE A 194 -9.84 17.21 -11.46
N GLY A 195 -9.02 16.29 -11.97
CA GLY A 195 -9.19 15.66 -13.28
C GLY A 195 -8.84 16.54 -14.48
N TRP A 196 -8.24 17.71 -14.24
CA TRP A 196 -7.67 18.57 -15.27
C TRP A 196 -6.17 18.26 -15.38
N SER A 197 -5.67 18.04 -16.59
CA SER A 197 -4.21 17.95 -16.78
C SER A 197 -3.57 19.33 -16.63
N GLU A 198 -2.28 19.38 -16.29
CA GLU A 198 -1.54 20.65 -16.16
C GLU A 198 -1.71 21.58 -17.39
N PRO A 199 -1.58 21.09 -18.65
CA PRO A 199 -1.79 21.94 -19.83
C PRO A 199 -3.21 22.49 -19.99
N GLU A 200 -4.22 21.80 -19.43
CA GLU A 200 -5.62 22.25 -19.49
C GLU A 200 -5.95 23.24 -18.37
N ALA A 201 -5.31 23.08 -17.21
CA ALA A 201 -5.56 23.88 -16.02
C ALA A 201 -4.81 25.22 -16.04
N VAL A 202 -3.56 25.23 -16.52
CA VAL A 202 -2.75 26.44 -16.59
C VAL A 202 -3.39 27.48 -17.51
N GLY A 203 -3.47 28.73 -17.05
CA GLY A 203 -4.13 29.86 -17.73
C GLY A 203 -5.63 30.00 -17.44
N GLN A 204 -6.29 28.96 -16.93
CA GLN A 204 -7.69 29.03 -16.49
C GLN A 204 -7.81 29.83 -15.18
N PRO A 205 -8.98 30.46 -14.93
CA PRO A 205 -9.23 31.10 -13.64
C PRO A 205 -9.38 30.03 -12.55
N MET A 206 -8.75 30.21 -11.39
CA MET A 206 -8.84 29.29 -10.23
C MET A 206 -10.29 29.05 -9.78
N ALA A 207 -11.23 29.93 -10.15
CA ALA A 207 -12.65 29.75 -9.94
C ALA A 207 -13.21 28.43 -10.51
N ILE A 208 -12.60 27.81 -11.52
CA ILE A 208 -13.04 26.51 -12.06
C ILE A 208 -13.01 25.38 -11.03
N LEU A 209 -12.22 25.53 -9.96
CA LEU A 209 -12.09 24.56 -8.88
C LEU A 209 -13.23 24.64 -7.86
N PHE A 210 -14.03 25.70 -7.91
CA PHE A 210 -15.12 25.98 -6.98
C PHE A 210 -16.45 25.56 -7.57
N THR A 211 -17.42 25.28 -6.70
CA THR A 211 -18.77 24.95 -7.13
C THR A 211 -19.44 26.13 -7.84
N PRO A 212 -20.46 25.90 -8.71
CA PRO A 212 -21.22 26.98 -9.33
C PRO A 212 -21.78 28.00 -8.31
N GLU A 213 -22.21 27.51 -7.14
CA GLU A 213 -22.75 28.31 -6.04
C GLU A 213 -21.67 29.19 -5.41
N ASP A 214 -20.49 28.63 -5.14
CA ASP A 214 -19.35 29.37 -4.59
C ASP A 214 -18.81 30.43 -5.57
N ARG A 215 -18.86 30.14 -6.87
CA ARG A 215 -18.55 31.11 -7.93
C ARG A 215 -19.56 32.26 -7.94
N ALA A 216 -20.85 31.96 -7.83
CA ALA A 216 -21.90 32.99 -7.75
C ALA A 216 -21.76 33.87 -6.50
N ALA A 217 -21.32 33.30 -5.38
CA ALA A 217 -21.04 34.00 -4.13
C ALA A 217 -19.68 34.74 -4.12
N GLN A 218 -18.92 34.73 -5.22
CA GLN A 218 -17.60 35.37 -5.35
C GLN A 218 -16.55 34.90 -4.31
N LEU A 219 -16.69 33.69 -3.79
CA LEU A 219 -15.78 33.14 -2.77
C LEU A 219 -14.31 33.01 -3.21
N PRO A 220 -13.96 32.72 -4.48
CA PRO A 220 -12.56 32.70 -4.91
C PRO A 220 -11.86 34.05 -4.70
N ALA A 221 -12.56 35.16 -4.99
CA ALA A 221 -12.02 36.51 -4.80
C ALA A 221 -11.93 36.88 -3.32
N ALA A 222 -12.92 36.50 -2.51
CA ALA A 222 -12.92 36.70 -1.07
C ALA A 222 -11.77 35.96 -0.38
N GLU A 223 -11.50 34.71 -0.76
CA GLU A 223 -10.36 33.93 -0.23
C GLU A 223 -9.01 34.61 -0.53
N MET A 224 -8.80 35.08 -1.77
CA MET A 224 -7.58 35.79 -2.16
C MET A 224 -7.41 37.10 -1.38
N GLN A 225 -8.49 37.87 -1.20
CA GLN A 225 -8.45 39.12 -0.44
C GLN A 225 -8.15 38.86 1.05
N ALA A 226 -8.73 37.82 1.62
CA ALA A 226 -8.48 37.43 3.00
C ALA A 226 -7.04 36.91 3.20
N SER A 227 -6.49 36.14 2.26
CA SER A 227 -5.09 35.69 2.29
C SER A 227 -4.10 36.87 2.20
N ARG A 228 -4.41 37.90 1.38
CA ARG A 228 -3.63 39.15 1.35
C ARG A 228 -3.60 39.89 2.68
N ARG A 229 -4.73 39.91 3.40
CA ARG A 229 -4.85 40.65 4.69
C ARG A 229 -4.25 39.88 5.86
N HIS A 230 -4.41 38.56 5.89
CA HIS A 230 -4.12 37.74 7.07
C HIS A 230 -2.93 36.79 6.90
N GLY A 231 -2.31 36.74 5.71
CA GLY A 231 -1.13 35.92 5.42
C GLY A 231 -1.41 34.43 5.22
N ARG A 232 -2.51 33.89 5.77
CA ARG A 232 -2.99 32.52 5.52
C ARG A 232 -4.50 32.46 5.78
N THR A 233 -5.23 31.77 4.92
CA THR A 233 -6.66 31.49 5.11
C THR A 233 -6.94 30.03 4.79
N GLY A 234 -7.89 29.41 5.48
CA GLY A 234 -8.24 28.03 5.19
C GLY A 234 -9.59 27.62 5.76
N GLU A 235 -10.40 27.00 4.92
CA GLU A 235 -11.71 26.44 5.27
C GLU A 235 -11.94 25.15 4.49
N SER A 236 -12.79 24.27 5.02
CA SER A 236 -13.20 23.06 4.31
C SER A 236 -14.51 23.29 3.57
N ARG A 237 -14.56 22.94 2.29
CA ARG A 237 -15.73 23.16 1.43
C ARG A 237 -15.82 22.16 0.28
N TRP A 238 -16.94 22.20 -0.44
CA TRP A 238 -17.11 21.44 -1.68
C TRP A 238 -16.29 22.09 -2.81
N HIS A 239 -15.60 21.26 -3.54
CA HIS A 239 -14.86 21.60 -4.75
C HIS A 239 -15.35 20.74 -5.91
N GLN A 240 -15.24 21.25 -7.14
CA GLN A 240 -15.77 20.59 -8.33
C GLN A 240 -14.63 20.10 -9.24
N ARG A 241 -14.72 18.83 -9.68
CA ARG A 241 -13.82 18.21 -10.65
C ARG A 241 -14.27 18.52 -12.08
N LYS A 242 -13.40 18.23 -13.06
CA LYS A 242 -13.66 18.43 -14.50
C LYS A 242 -14.93 17.72 -15.00
N ASP A 243 -15.19 16.51 -14.49
CA ASP A 243 -16.36 15.69 -14.84
C ASP A 243 -17.67 16.18 -14.19
N GLY A 244 -17.61 17.27 -13.42
CA GLY A 244 -18.74 17.84 -12.70
C GLY A 244 -18.97 17.24 -11.31
N SER A 245 -18.30 16.15 -10.95
CA SER A 245 -18.40 15.54 -9.62
C SER A 245 -17.83 16.46 -8.55
N ARG A 246 -18.38 16.37 -7.32
CA ARG A 246 -17.96 17.19 -6.18
C ARG A 246 -17.17 16.37 -5.18
N PHE A 247 -16.16 16.98 -4.56
CA PHE A 247 -15.42 16.40 -3.45
C PHE A 247 -15.24 17.41 -2.33
N TRP A 248 -15.16 16.92 -1.09
CA TRP A 248 -15.00 17.75 0.09
C TRP A 248 -13.52 17.93 0.36
N ALA A 249 -13.01 19.16 0.27
CA ALA A 249 -11.59 19.45 0.46
C ALA A 249 -11.38 20.38 1.64
N GLY A 250 -10.36 20.10 2.45
CA GLY A 250 -9.75 21.12 3.29
C GLY A 250 -8.75 21.90 2.45
N ALA A 251 -8.95 23.21 2.30
CA ALA A 251 -8.10 24.04 1.47
C ALA A 251 -7.47 25.17 2.29
N GLU A 252 -6.19 25.45 2.04
CA GLU A 252 -5.47 26.59 2.59
C GLU A 252 -4.85 27.43 1.47
N MET A 253 -4.85 28.76 1.64
CA MET A 253 -4.29 29.70 0.68
C MET A 253 -3.26 30.63 1.34
N LEU A 254 -2.10 30.71 0.72
CA LEU A 254 -0.96 31.53 1.14
C LEU A 254 -0.54 32.51 0.03
N PRO A 255 0.01 33.69 0.36
CA PRO A 255 0.59 34.59 -0.63
C PRO A 255 1.91 34.00 -1.17
N LEU A 256 2.06 33.94 -2.49
CA LEU A 256 3.30 33.56 -3.17
C LEU A 256 4.15 34.82 -3.37
N ARG A 257 5.42 34.77 -2.96
CA ARG A 257 6.36 35.90 -3.03
C ARG A 257 7.60 35.55 -3.86
N ASP A 258 8.20 36.55 -4.50
CA ASP A 258 9.49 36.42 -5.16
C ASP A 258 10.67 36.53 -4.16
N ASP A 259 11.89 36.38 -4.66
CA ASP A 259 13.12 36.45 -3.86
C ASP A 259 13.37 37.83 -3.24
N ALA A 260 12.73 38.89 -3.75
CA ALA A 260 12.75 40.24 -3.19
C ALA A 260 11.66 40.46 -2.13
N GLY A 261 10.82 39.45 -1.86
CA GLY A 261 9.73 39.49 -0.90
C GLY A 261 8.44 40.14 -1.42
N ALA A 262 8.39 40.54 -2.69
CA ALA A 262 7.19 41.10 -3.31
C ALA A 262 6.18 39.98 -3.60
N GLN A 263 4.88 40.23 -3.35
CA GLN A 263 3.85 39.25 -3.64
C GLN A 263 3.60 39.17 -5.15
N ILE A 264 3.79 37.97 -5.70
CA ILE A 264 3.63 37.67 -7.13
C ILE A 264 2.39 36.81 -7.42
N GLY A 265 1.72 36.29 -6.39
CA GLY A 265 0.56 35.43 -6.59
C GLY A 265 0.02 34.79 -5.31
N PHE A 266 -0.61 33.64 -5.47
CA PHE A 266 -1.13 32.82 -4.37
C PHE A 266 -0.77 31.34 -4.56
N LEU A 267 -0.61 30.63 -3.45
CA LEU A 267 -0.43 29.19 -3.39
C LEU A 267 -1.63 28.60 -2.64
N LYS A 268 -2.42 27.76 -3.30
CA LYS A 268 -3.53 27.03 -2.70
C LYS A 268 -3.18 25.55 -2.55
N VAL A 269 -3.29 25.03 -1.34
CA VAL A 269 -3.01 23.64 -0.98
C VAL A 269 -4.32 22.98 -0.55
N LEU A 270 -4.71 21.86 -1.17
CA LEU A 270 -5.95 21.15 -0.88
C LEU A 270 -5.73 19.66 -0.59
N SER A 271 -6.47 19.14 0.37
CA SER A 271 -6.50 17.71 0.72
C SER A 271 -7.93 17.16 0.70
N ASP A 272 -8.15 16.01 0.06
CA ASP A 272 -9.47 15.34 0.00
C ASP A 272 -9.87 14.78 1.37
N ARG A 273 -11.04 15.18 1.86
CA ARG A 273 -11.64 14.72 3.13
C ARG A 273 -13.02 14.10 2.92
N THR A 274 -13.38 13.74 1.69
CA THR A 274 -14.71 13.20 1.33
C THR A 274 -15.04 11.92 2.09
N ARG A 275 -14.06 11.02 2.29
CA ARG A 275 -14.25 9.75 3.02
C ARG A 275 -14.60 9.97 4.51
N GLN A 276 -13.97 10.98 5.11
CA GLN A 276 -14.16 11.35 6.50
C GLN A 276 -15.53 12.01 6.73
N ARG A 277 -15.99 12.83 5.76
CA ARG A 277 -17.33 13.44 5.78
C ARG A 277 -18.46 12.42 5.52
N ARG A 278 -18.31 11.54 4.51
CA ARG A 278 -19.31 10.51 4.17
C ARG A 278 -19.55 9.50 5.30
N SER A 279 -18.56 9.22 6.15
CA SER A 279 -18.72 8.32 7.29
C SER A 279 -19.56 8.94 8.42
N GLY A 280 -19.55 10.28 8.56
CA GLY A 280 -20.43 11.01 9.48
C GLY A 280 -21.87 11.09 8.99
N ASP A 281 -22.07 11.38 7.69
CA ASP A 281 -23.41 11.56 7.11
C ASP A 281 -24.22 10.24 7.02
N VAL A 282 -23.55 9.07 6.90
CA VAL A 282 -24.21 7.75 6.88
C VAL A 282 -24.77 7.36 8.25
N ALA A 283 -24.11 7.75 9.35
CA ALA A 283 -24.59 7.47 10.71
C ALA A 283 -25.85 8.30 11.05
N GLU A 284 -25.93 9.54 10.59
CA GLU A 284 -27.14 10.37 10.74
C GLU A 284 -28.29 9.89 9.85
N ALA A 285 -28.03 9.50 8.60
CA ALA A 285 -29.06 9.03 7.67
C ALA A 285 -29.72 7.70 8.08
N ILE A 286 -28.99 6.78 8.76
CA ILE A 286 -29.55 5.53 9.28
C ILE A 286 -30.47 5.81 10.49
N ASN A 287 -30.07 6.73 11.39
CA ASN A 287 -30.89 7.13 12.53
C ASN A 287 -32.17 7.86 12.10
N GLU A 288 -32.09 8.71 11.07
CA GLU A 288 -33.25 9.43 10.50
C GLU A 288 -34.22 8.46 9.80
N ARG A 289 -33.71 7.48 9.02
CA ARG A 289 -34.54 6.42 8.39
C ARG A 289 -35.21 5.51 9.41
N TYR A 290 -34.53 5.15 10.49
CA TYR A 290 -35.11 4.35 11.57
C TYR A 290 -36.27 5.11 12.24
N ARG A 291 -36.12 6.41 12.51
CA ARG A 291 -37.21 7.27 13.03
C ARG A 291 -38.38 7.43 12.06
N LEU A 292 -38.13 7.56 10.76
CA LEU A 292 -39.17 7.72 9.74
C LEU A 292 -39.95 6.41 9.50
N ALA A 293 -39.28 5.27 9.49
CA ALA A 293 -39.93 3.95 9.38
C ALA A 293 -40.88 3.68 10.56
N GLN A 294 -40.49 4.09 11.79
CA GLN A 294 -41.33 3.97 12.98
C GLN A 294 -42.62 4.80 12.95
N ARG A 295 -42.66 5.89 12.17
CA ARG A 295 -43.87 6.73 12.03
C ARG A 295 -44.82 6.25 10.93
N ALA A 296 -44.35 5.45 9.98
CA ALA A 296 -45.11 5.07 8.78
C ALA A 296 -46.16 3.97 9.01
N THR A 297 -45.91 3.00 9.89
CA THR A 297 -46.82 1.84 10.10
C THR A 297 -47.98 2.12 11.06
N ARG A 298 -47.95 3.22 11.83
CA ARG A 298 -48.94 3.55 12.89
C ARG A 298 -49.15 2.48 13.98
N ASP A 299 -48.30 1.45 14.02
CA ASP A 299 -48.34 0.42 15.06
C ASP A 299 -47.71 0.93 16.36
N ALA A 300 -48.27 0.53 17.50
CA ALA A 300 -47.68 0.83 18.79
C ALA A 300 -46.44 -0.05 19.01
N ILE A 301 -45.26 0.57 19.06
CA ILE A 301 -43.96 -0.08 19.25
C ILE A 301 -43.52 0.08 20.69
N TRP A 302 -43.04 -1.00 21.28
CA TRP A 302 -42.48 -1.04 22.63
C TRP A 302 -41.04 -1.57 22.64
N ASP A 303 -40.23 -1.01 23.53
CA ASP A 303 -38.82 -1.33 23.73
C ASP A 303 -38.56 -1.54 25.23
N TRP A 304 -38.36 -2.80 25.61
CA TRP A 304 -38.21 -3.26 26.98
C TRP A 304 -36.74 -3.58 27.30
N ASP A 305 -36.14 -2.82 28.20
CA ASP A 305 -34.87 -3.16 28.84
C ASP A 305 -35.13 -4.15 29.98
N LEU A 306 -34.66 -5.38 29.78
CA LEU A 306 -34.90 -6.50 30.69
C LEU A 306 -33.96 -6.47 31.90
N THR A 307 -32.91 -5.64 31.88
CA THR A 307 -31.93 -5.54 32.96
C THR A 307 -32.45 -4.68 34.12
N ASN A 308 -33.19 -3.62 33.79
CA ASN A 308 -33.76 -2.67 34.76
C ASN A 308 -35.30 -2.64 34.74
N ASN A 309 -35.93 -3.50 33.94
CA ASN A 309 -37.38 -3.59 33.76
C ASN A 309 -38.05 -2.28 33.26
N ALA A 310 -37.36 -1.53 32.39
CA ALA A 310 -37.89 -0.29 31.83
C ALA A 310 -38.47 -0.50 30.41
N VAL A 311 -39.73 -0.14 30.20
CA VAL A 311 -40.42 -0.20 28.90
C VAL A 311 -40.63 1.20 28.35
N ARG A 312 -40.25 1.41 27.09
CA ARG A 312 -40.46 2.65 26.34
C ARG A 312 -41.43 2.41 25.18
N TRP A 313 -42.42 3.28 25.03
CA TRP A 313 -43.43 3.23 23.97
C TRP A 313 -43.23 4.37 22.96
N ASN A 314 -43.54 4.12 21.69
CA ASN A 314 -43.60 5.17 20.66
C ASN A 314 -44.93 5.97 20.72
N GLU A 315 -45.00 7.08 19.99
CA GLU A 315 -46.17 7.98 19.96
C GLU A 315 -47.46 7.30 19.43
N ALA A 316 -47.34 6.20 18.68
CA ALA A 316 -48.47 5.49 18.10
C ALA A 316 -49.36 4.80 19.14
N LEU A 317 -48.84 4.55 20.36
CA LEU A 317 -49.66 4.10 21.49
C LEU A 317 -50.81 5.08 21.79
N ALA A 318 -50.56 6.38 21.65
CA ALA A 318 -51.56 7.43 21.88
C ALA A 318 -52.61 7.47 20.75
N SER A 319 -52.17 7.42 19.49
CA SER A 319 -53.08 7.55 18.35
C SER A 319 -53.92 6.30 18.09
N ALA A 320 -53.37 5.11 18.32
CA ALA A 320 -54.09 3.85 18.10
C ALA A 320 -54.92 3.42 19.31
N TYR A 321 -54.43 3.64 20.54
CA TYR A 321 -55.05 3.08 21.76
C TYR A 321 -55.36 4.13 22.83
N GLY A 322 -55.07 5.41 22.60
CA GLY A 322 -55.46 6.52 23.48
C GLY A 322 -54.52 6.80 24.65
N TRP A 323 -53.44 6.02 24.84
CA TRP A 323 -52.51 6.17 25.96
C TRP A 323 -51.29 7.02 25.57
N ALA A 324 -51.10 8.18 26.22
CA ALA A 324 -49.90 8.98 26.03
C ALA A 324 -48.66 8.29 26.66
N PRO A 325 -47.55 8.09 25.92
CA PRO A 325 -46.37 7.40 26.46
C PRO A 325 -45.74 8.01 27.72
N SER A 326 -45.92 9.31 27.95
CA SER A 326 -45.46 10.00 29.17
C SER A 326 -46.39 9.81 30.38
N ALA A 327 -47.62 9.35 30.16
CA ALA A 327 -48.65 9.19 31.19
C ALA A 327 -48.80 7.73 31.66
N VAL A 328 -48.01 6.81 31.10
CA VAL A 328 -48.03 5.39 31.44
C VAL A 328 -46.79 5.03 32.24
N GLU A 329 -46.92 4.07 33.16
CA GLU A 329 -45.77 3.57 33.91
C GLU A 329 -44.81 2.83 32.96
N PRO A 330 -43.51 3.18 32.95
CA PRO A 330 -42.55 2.65 31.98
C PRO A 330 -42.04 1.27 32.41
N THR A 331 -42.93 0.32 32.71
CA THR A 331 -42.58 -1.03 33.16
C THR A 331 -43.43 -2.08 32.46
N GLY A 332 -42.93 -3.32 32.41
CA GLY A 332 -43.71 -4.44 31.86
C GLY A 332 -44.99 -4.73 32.65
N ALA A 333 -45.03 -4.37 33.94
CA ALA A 333 -46.19 -4.55 34.81
C ALA A 333 -47.40 -3.72 34.35
N TRP A 334 -47.18 -2.51 33.87
CA TRP A 334 -48.26 -1.65 33.36
C TRP A 334 -48.91 -2.21 32.09
N TRP A 335 -48.08 -2.65 31.14
CA TRP A 335 -48.56 -3.29 29.93
C TRP A 335 -49.42 -4.51 30.28
N LEU A 336 -48.91 -5.37 31.17
CA LEU A 336 -49.62 -6.56 31.61
C LEU A 336 -50.95 -6.23 32.32
N ALA A 337 -50.97 -5.18 33.13
CA ALA A 337 -52.19 -4.69 33.80
C ALA A 337 -53.23 -4.11 32.82
N THR A 338 -52.81 -3.73 31.62
CA THR A 338 -53.67 -3.15 30.57
C THR A 338 -54.25 -4.22 29.63
N ILE A 339 -53.76 -5.46 29.71
CA ILE A 339 -54.35 -6.62 29.05
C ILE A 339 -55.65 -7.03 29.76
N HIS A 340 -56.66 -7.41 28.97
CA HIS A 340 -57.94 -7.93 29.47
C HIS A 340 -57.71 -9.03 30.52
N PRO A 341 -58.43 -9.03 31.65
CA PRO A 341 -58.18 -9.94 32.77
C PRO A 341 -58.11 -11.42 32.39
N GLU A 342 -58.96 -11.86 31.46
CA GLU A 342 -58.99 -13.26 30.97
C GLU A 342 -57.76 -13.65 30.14
N ASP A 343 -57.15 -12.69 29.43
CA ASP A 343 -56.02 -12.94 28.53
C ASP A 343 -54.68 -12.81 29.27
N ARG A 344 -54.65 -12.00 30.33
CA ARG A 344 -53.45 -11.56 31.05
C ARG A 344 -52.53 -12.71 31.48
N ALA A 345 -53.05 -13.70 32.20
CA ALA A 345 -52.25 -14.80 32.74
C ALA A 345 -51.67 -15.70 31.64
N ARG A 346 -52.36 -15.80 30.49
CA ARG A 346 -51.88 -16.56 29.34
C ARG A 346 -50.73 -15.83 28.64
N ILE A 347 -50.87 -14.53 28.45
CA ILE A 347 -49.88 -13.68 27.78
C ILE A 347 -48.61 -13.54 28.62
N ASP A 348 -48.76 -13.32 29.93
CA ASP A 348 -47.64 -13.24 30.86
C ASP A 348 -46.74 -14.47 30.79
N ARG A 349 -47.35 -15.67 30.85
CA ARG A 349 -46.61 -16.93 30.74
C ARG A 349 -45.94 -17.10 29.38
N SER A 350 -46.59 -16.71 28.29
CA SER A 350 -46.04 -16.95 26.95
C SER A 350 -44.88 -16.03 26.62
N ILE A 351 -44.89 -14.77 27.08
CA ILE A 351 -43.79 -13.84 26.85
C ILE A 351 -42.57 -14.19 27.72
N HIS A 352 -42.78 -14.55 29.00
CA HIS A 352 -41.69 -14.96 29.89
C HIS A 352 -41.06 -16.29 29.46
N ALA A 353 -41.84 -17.24 28.92
CA ALA A 353 -41.30 -18.47 28.35
C ALA A 353 -40.28 -18.23 27.22
N VAL A 354 -40.43 -17.15 26.43
CA VAL A 354 -39.48 -16.79 25.37
C VAL A 354 -38.29 -16.01 25.91
N ILE A 355 -38.51 -15.11 26.87
CA ILE A 355 -37.45 -14.32 27.50
C ILE A 355 -36.49 -15.23 28.28
N GLU A 356 -37.04 -16.07 29.16
CA GLU A 356 -36.31 -16.99 30.03
C GLU A 356 -35.84 -18.24 29.28
N GLY A 357 -36.60 -18.69 28.27
CA GLY A 357 -36.18 -19.73 27.35
C GLY A 357 -35.17 -19.22 26.32
N GLY A 358 -34.58 -20.11 25.50
CA GLY A 358 -33.65 -19.72 24.44
C GLY A 358 -34.30 -19.12 23.18
N GLY A 359 -35.59 -18.79 23.23
CA GLY A 359 -36.35 -18.28 22.09
C GLY A 359 -35.93 -16.86 21.66
N THR A 360 -36.12 -16.55 20.38
CA THR A 360 -35.73 -15.26 19.77
C THR A 360 -36.91 -14.40 19.37
N SER A 361 -38.11 -14.97 19.20
CA SER A 361 -39.33 -14.25 18.83
C SER A 361 -40.55 -14.72 19.61
N TRP A 362 -41.48 -13.80 19.80
CA TRP A 362 -42.74 -13.99 20.52
C TRP A 362 -43.89 -13.37 19.71
N SER A 363 -45.07 -14.00 19.77
CA SER A 363 -46.31 -13.49 19.20
C SER A 363 -47.47 -13.81 20.14
N GLY A 364 -48.33 -12.83 20.39
CA GLY A 364 -49.51 -12.97 21.26
C GLY A 364 -50.71 -12.25 20.70
N GLU A 365 -51.86 -12.95 20.66
CA GLU A 365 -53.16 -12.33 20.38
C GLU A 365 -53.95 -12.17 21.67
N TYR A 366 -54.38 -10.95 21.96
CA TYR A 366 -55.11 -10.62 23.18
C TYR A 366 -55.92 -9.35 23.03
N ARG A 367 -56.77 -9.08 24.01
CA ARG A 367 -57.52 -7.83 24.09
C ARG A 367 -56.74 -6.78 24.87
N PHE A 368 -56.39 -5.68 24.21
CA PHE A 368 -55.70 -4.55 24.82
C PHE A 368 -56.70 -3.45 25.17
N ARG A 369 -56.67 -2.96 26.41
CA ARG A 369 -57.59 -1.92 26.88
C ARG A 369 -57.12 -0.54 26.39
N ARG A 370 -58.00 0.17 25.69
CA ARG A 370 -57.80 1.56 25.28
C ARG A 370 -58.01 2.52 26.43
N ALA A 371 -57.61 3.79 26.28
CA ALA A 371 -57.82 4.82 27.29
C ALA A 371 -59.30 5.15 27.56
N ASP A 372 -60.21 4.76 26.67
CA ASP A 372 -61.68 4.91 26.82
C ASP A 372 -62.35 3.67 27.46
N ASP A 373 -61.55 2.76 28.02
CA ASP A 373 -61.97 1.47 28.59
C ASP A 373 -62.56 0.44 27.61
N SER A 374 -62.60 0.74 26.31
CA SER A 374 -62.91 -0.26 25.28
C SER A 374 -61.72 -1.21 25.04
N TYR A 375 -61.99 -2.39 24.48
CA TYR A 375 -60.96 -3.37 24.16
C TYR A 375 -60.77 -3.51 22.66
N ALA A 376 -59.51 -3.46 22.23
CA ALA A 376 -59.08 -3.76 20.87
C ALA A 376 -58.60 -5.21 20.79
N ALA A 377 -59.03 -5.97 19.79
CA ALA A 377 -58.41 -7.25 19.49
C ALA A 377 -57.05 -6.97 18.83
N VAL A 378 -55.95 -7.26 19.53
CA VAL A 378 -54.60 -6.97 19.03
C VAL A 378 -53.80 -8.23 18.78
N LEU A 379 -52.91 -8.15 17.80
CA LEU A 379 -51.81 -9.06 17.56
C LEU A 379 -50.51 -8.33 17.91
N ASP A 380 -49.80 -8.80 18.92
CA ASP A 380 -48.52 -8.26 19.35
C ASP A 380 -47.39 -9.23 19.01
N ARG A 381 -46.23 -8.71 18.58
CA ARG A 381 -45.05 -9.49 18.21
C ARG A 381 -43.79 -8.82 18.70
N GLY A 382 -42.90 -9.56 19.34
CA GLY A 382 -41.63 -9.05 19.85
C GLY A 382 -40.44 -9.98 19.65
N TYR A 383 -39.24 -9.41 19.67
CA TYR A 383 -37.96 -10.11 19.49
C TYR A 383 -37.03 -9.85 20.68
N VAL A 384 -36.37 -10.91 21.16
CA VAL A 384 -35.46 -10.85 22.32
C VAL A 384 -34.01 -10.72 21.85
N ILE A 385 -33.30 -9.74 22.39
CA ILE A 385 -31.88 -9.47 22.19
C ILE A 385 -31.12 -9.99 23.42
N ARG A 386 -30.08 -10.78 23.18
CA ARG A 386 -29.25 -11.43 24.20
C ARG A 386 -27.80 -10.95 24.13
N ASP A 387 -27.08 -11.00 25.24
CA ASP A 387 -25.65 -10.71 25.29
C ASP A 387 -24.79 -11.91 24.81
N GLY A 388 -23.46 -11.75 24.84
CA GLY A 388 -22.50 -12.77 24.38
C GLY A 388 -22.54 -14.09 25.15
N ASP A 389 -23.16 -14.11 26.34
CA ASP A 389 -23.35 -15.30 27.18
C ASP A 389 -24.76 -15.90 27.05
N GLY A 390 -25.59 -15.37 26.14
CA GLY A 390 -26.95 -15.85 25.87
C GLY A 390 -28.00 -15.33 26.85
N LYS A 391 -27.65 -14.40 27.74
CA LYS A 391 -28.59 -13.81 28.70
C LYS A 391 -29.46 -12.75 28.00
N PRO A 392 -30.79 -12.72 28.22
CA PRO A 392 -31.65 -11.71 27.62
C PRO A 392 -31.39 -10.34 28.24
N ILE A 393 -31.09 -9.34 27.41
CA ILE A 393 -30.79 -7.98 27.83
C ILE A 393 -31.88 -6.98 27.42
N ARG A 394 -32.61 -7.26 26.34
CA ARG A 394 -33.58 -6.31 25.77
C ARG A 394 -34.62 -7.04 24.93
N MET A 395 -35.83 -6.51 24.81
CA MET A 395 -36.87 -7.03 23.92
C MET A 395 -37.60 -5.89 23.21
N ILE A 396 -37.83 -5.98 21.90
CA ILE A 396 -38.50 -4.93 21.10
C ILE A 396 -39.64 -5.56 20.33
N GLY A 397 -40.82 -4.94 20.32
CA GLY A 397 -42.01 -5.45 19.64
C GLY A 397 -42.99 -4.39 19.15
N ALA A 398 -44.00 -4.84 18.41
CA ALA A 398 -45.04 -4.01 17.81
C ALA A 398 -46.43 -4.66 17.88
N MET A 399 -47.45 -3.84 18.18
CA MET A 399 -48.83 -4.25 18.44
C MET A 399 -49.81 -3.68 17.39
N PHE A 400 -50.56 -4.56 16.73
CA PHE A 400 -51.47 -4.30 15.61
C PHE A 400 -52.94 -4.63 15.95
N ASP A 401 -53.92 -3.85 15.47
CA ASP A 401 -55.37 -4.03 15.71
C ASP A 401 -56.06 -4.88 14.61
N ARG A 402 -56.69 -6.00 15.00
CA ARG A 402 -57.34 -6.99 14.12
C ARG A 402 -58.84 -6.78 13.92
N SER A 403 -59.47 -5.89 14.69
CA SER A 403 -60.94 -5.71 14.75
C SER A 403 -61.56 -5.26 13.41
N ALA A 404 -60.74 -4.80 12.45
CA ALA A 404 -61.19 -4.41 11.11
C ALA A 404 -61.51 -5.59 10.19
N LEU A 405 -60.90 -6.76 10.42
CA LEU A 405 -60.99 -7.93 9.54
C LEU A 405 -62.30 -8.72 9.71
N GLU A 406 -62.86 -8.73 10.93
CA GLU A 406 -64.09 -9.46 11.27
C GLU A 406 -65.36 -8.82 10.66
N ARG A 407 -65.28 -7.59 10.14
CA ARG A 407 -66.37 -6.95 9.37
C ARG A 407 -66.57 -7.55 7.97
N ALA A 408 -65.61 -8.35 7.47
CA ALA A 408 -65.66 -8.97 6.14
C ALA A 408 -66.67 -10.13 6.05
N ASP A 409 -67.00 -10.79 7.16
CA ASP A 409 -67.90 -11.95 7.19
C ASP A 409 -69.39 -11.59 6.96
N ALA A 410 -69.74 -10.30 6.97
CA ALA A 410 -71.05 -9.81 6.51
C ALA A 410 -71.28 -10.02 5.00
N ALA A 411 -70.25 -10.43 4.26
CA ALA A 411 -70.27 -10.81 2.85
C ALA A 411 -71.17 -12.01 2.56
N LEU A 412 -71.69 -12.77 3.53
CA LEU A 412 -72.66 -13.84 3.22
C LEU A 412 -74.02 -13.35 2.65
N ARG A 413 -74.32 -12.05 2.69
CA ARG A 413 -75.43 -11.43 1.92
C ARG A 413 -75.14 -11.30 0.41
N GLU A 414 -73.88 -11.47 0.01
CA GLU A 414 -73.33 -11.37 -1.35
C GLU A 414 -73.85 -12.44 -2.32
N ARG A 415 -74.53 -13.50 -1.87
CA ARG A 415 -74.89 -14.64 -2.73
C ARG A 415 -76.13 -14.43 -3.63
N ASP A 416 -77.12 -13.70 -3.16
CA ASP A 416 -78.34 -13.37 -3.93
C ASP A 416 -78.14 -12.12 -4.80
N ASP A 417 -77.39 -11.16 -4.27
CA ASP A 417 -76.81 -10.10 -5.09
C ASP A 417 -75.93 -10.70 -6.19
N ARG A 418 -75.19 -11.80 -5.94
CA ARG A 418 -74.28 -12.47 -6.89
C ARG A 418 -74.86 -12.83 -8.25
N LEU A 419 -76.16 -13.05 -8.41
CA LEU A 419 -76.74 -13.41 -9.72
C LEU A 419 -77.10 -12.16 -10.54
N ARG A 420 -77.61 -11.12 -9.88
CA ARG A 420 -77.82 -9.79 -10.47
C ARG A 420 -76.49 -9.06 -10.68
N LEU A 421 -75.56 -9.20 -9.74
CA LEU A 421 -74.14 -8.84 -9.86
C LEU A 421 -73.35 -9.80 -10.74
N ALA A 422 -73.78 -11.03 -11.06
CA ALA A 422 -73.02 -11.84 -12.02
C ALA A 422 -73.14 -11.23 -13.42
N THR A 423 -74.36 -10.88 -13.84
CA THR A 423 -74.55 -10.11 -15.08
C THR A 423 -74.06 -8.68 -14.93
N ALA A 424 -74.19 -8.07 -13.73
CA ALA A 424 -73.72 -6.70 -13.51
C ALA A 424 -72.18 -6.54 -13.48
N ALA A 425 -71.47 -7.46 -12.82
CA ALA A 425 -70.02 -7.48 -12.61
C ALA A 425 -69.27 -8.20 -13.73
N ALA A 426 -69.93 -9.09 -14.49
CA ALA A 426 -69.38 -9.55 -15.76
C ALA A 426 -69.36 -8.44 -16.83
N GLY A 427 -69.89 -7.24 -16.55
CA GLY A 427 -69.90 -6.12 -17.50
C GLY A 427 -70.77 -6.36 -18.75
N ILE A 428 -71.68 -7.34 -18.68
CA ILE A 428 -72.49 -7.77 -19.82
C ILE A 428 -73.71 -6.84 -19.95
N GLY A 429 -73.86 -6.20 -21.11
CA GLY A 429 -75.09 -5.54 -21.55
C GLY A 429 -75.92 -6.45 -22.45
N THR A 430 -77.17 -6.07 -22.71
CA THR A 430 -78.10 -6.87 -23.53
C THR A 430 -78.73 -6.02 -24.62
N PHE A 431 -78.90 -6.61 -25.80
CA PHE A 431 -79.63 -5.99 -26.90
C PHE A 431 -80.75 -6.91 -27.38
N ASP A 432 -81.82 -6.29 -27.86
CA ASP A 432 -83.00 -6.93 -28.41
C ASP A 432 -83.48 -6.12 -29.61
N TYR A 433 -83.30 -6.66 -30.80
CA TYR A 433 -83.65 -6.02 -32.06
C TYR A 433 -84.86 -6.70 -32.69
N ARG A 434 -85.97 -5.98 -32.80
CA ARG A 434 -87.18 -6.46 -33.48
C ARG A 434 -87.19 -5.98 -34.92
N VAL A 435 -86.86 -6.88 -35.83
CA VAL A 435 -86.52 -6.59 -37.22
C VAL A 435 -87.69 -6.02 -38.03
N PRO A 436 -88.94 -6.55 -37.96
CA PRO A 436 -90.06 -6.03 -38.76
C PRO A 436 -90.51 -4.63 -38.34
N GLU A 437 -90.25 -4.26 -37.09
CA GLU A 437 -90.64 -2.99 -36.47
C GLU A 437 -89.50 -1.97 -36.49
N ASP A 438 -88.31 -2.39 -36.96
CA ASP A 438 -87.02 -1.70 -36.82
C ASP A 438 -86.78 -1.15 -35.41
N LEU A 439 -87.21 -1.89 -34.40
CA LEU A 439 -87.16 -1.46 -33.00
C LEU A 439 -85.96 -2.10 -32.31
N LEU A 440 -84.92 -1.31 -32.09
CA LEU A 440 -83.75 -1.71 -31.31
C LEU A 440 -83.96 -1.32 -29.84
N ASN A 441 -83.80 -2.28 -28.94
CA ASN A 441 -83.85 -2.05 -27.50
C ASN A 441 -82.55 -2.50 -26.86
N TRP A 442 -81.93 -1.59 -26.13
CA TRP A 442 -80.74 -1.86 -25.32
C TRP A 442 -81.08 -1.75 -23.84
N ASP A 443 -80.31 -2.41 -22.99
CA ASP A 443 -80.22 -2.05 -21.58
C ASP A 443 -79.25 -0.86 -21.40
N ASP A 444 -79.21 -0.27 -20.20
CA ASP A 444 -78.40 0.93 -19.96
C ASP A 444 -76.89 0.67 -20.08
N ARG A 445 -76.47 -0.59 -19.99
CA ARG A 445 -75.06 -0.98 -20.16
C ARG A 445 -74.67 -1.02 -21.61
N CYS A 446 -75.49 -1.62 -22.46
CA CYS A 446 -75.28 -1.56 -23.89
C CYS A 446 -75.29 -0.11 -24.37
N ARG A 447 -76.15 0.77 -23.83
CA ARG A 447 -76.08 2.23 -24.07
C ARG A 447 -74.74 2.85 -23.64
N ALA A 448 -74.25 2.52 -22.44
CA ALA A 448 -73.00 3.06 -21.93
C ALA A 448 -71.77 2.64 -22.76
N LEU A 449 -71.76 1.45 -23.35
CA LEU A 449 -70.68 1.00 -24.26
C LEU A 449 -70.62 1.81 -25.57
N PHE A 450 -71.73 2.45 -25.93
CA PHE A 450 -71.83 3.39 -27.05
C PHE A 450 -71.81 4.85 -26.59
N GLY A 451 -71.48 5.11 -25.31
CA GLY A 451 -71.37 6.46 -24.75
C GLY A 451 -72.70 7.22 -24.66
N LEU A 452 -73.82 6.51 -24.54
CA LEU A 452 -75.17 7.10 -24.42
C LEU A 452 -75.68 7.06 -22.98
N PRO A 453 -76.48 8.06 -22.54
CA PRO A 453 -77.07 8.07 -21.21
C PRO A 453 -78.20 7.03 -21.06
N PRO A 454 -78.53 6.60 -19.82
CA PRO A 454 -79.64 5.69 -19.55
C PRO A 454 -80.95 6.16 -20.17
N GLY A 455 -81.70 5.23 -20.78
CA GLY A 455 -82.97 5.54 -21.44
C GLY A 455 -82.91 6.36 -22.73
N ALA A 456 -81.71 6.71 -23.25
CA ALA A 456 -81.59 7.35 -24.55
C ALA A 456 -82.25 6.50 -25.66
N PRO A 457 -82.92 7.12 -26.65
CA PRO A 457 -83.47 6.40 -27.79
C PRO A 457 -82.34 5.78 -28.60
N VAL A 458 -82.54 4.55 -29.05
CA VAL A 458 -81.56 3.81 -29.85
C VAL A 458 -82.20 3.32 -31.14
N SER A 459 -81.40 3.29 -32.20
CA SER A 459 -81.78 2.81 -33.53
C SER A 459 -80.59 2.13 -34.23
N TYR A 460 -80.88 1.27 -35.20
CA TYR A 460 -79.85 0.50 -35.89
C TYR A 460 -78.87 1.40 -36.65
N GLU A 461 -79.35 2.29 -37.53
CA GLU A 461 -78.46 3.19 -38.28
C GLU A 461 -77.90 4.33 -37.42
N GLY A 462 -78.77 4.98 -36.65
CA GLY A 462 -78.44 6.23 -35.95
C GLY A 462 -77.63 6.06 -34.67
N THR A 463 -77.63 4.88 -34.06
CA THR A 463 -76.84 4.62 -32.84
C THR A 463 -75.88 3.45 -32.97
N PHE A 464 -76.32 2.29 -33.45
CA PHE A 464 -75.42 1.14 -33.59
C PHE A 464 -74.35 1.38 -34.66
N LEU A 465 -74.73 1.62 -35.93
CA LEU A 465 -73.74 1.83 -36.99
C LEU A 465 -72.94 3.13 -36.84
N ALA A 466 -73.59 4.21 -36.40
CA ALA A 466 -72.94 5.50 -36.18
C ALA A 466 -71.90 5.46 -35.04
N GLY A 467 -72.16 4.70 -33.98
CA GLY A 467 -71.27 4.58 -32.81
C GLY A 467 -70.14 3.55 -32.94
N LEU A 468 -70.02 2.86 -34.08
CA LEU A 468 -68.90 1.96 -34.37
C LEU A 468 -67.69 2.71 -34.92
N HIS A 469 -66.47 2.21 -34.66
CA HIS A 469 -65.24 2.73 -35.24
C HIS A 469 -65.28 2.61 -36.78
N PRO A 470 -64.87 3.63 -37.56
CA PRO A 470 -65.00 3.65 -39.02
C PRO A 470 -64.51 2.40 -39.74
N GLU A 471 -63.38 1.84 -39.29
CA GLU A 471 -62.78 0.61 -39.86
C GLU A 471 -63.59 -0.67 -39.58
N ASP A 472 -64.41 -0.70 -38.52
CA ASP A 472 -65.18 -1.87 -38.11
C ASP A 472 -66.63 -1.86 -38.61
N ARG A 473 -67.15 -0.68 -39.03
CA ARG A 473 -68.57 -0.49 -39.41
C ARG A 473 -69.03 -1.49 -40.48
N ALA A 474 -68.29 -1.57 -41.58
CA ALA A 474 -68.66 -2.42 -42.71
C ALA A 474 -68.68 -3.91 -42.32
N ARG A 475 -67.75 -4.33 -41.44
CA ARG A 475 -67.64 -5.71 -40.97
C ARG A 475 -68.75 -6.08 -39.99
N ALA A 476 -69.05 -5.21 -39.03
CA ALA A 476 -70.10 -5.43 -38.04
C ALA A 476 -71.49 -5.46 -38.69
N ASP A 477 -71.76 -4.54 -39.62
CA ASP A 477 -73.03 -4.49 -40.35
C ASP A 477 -73.24 -5.74 -41.23
N ALA A 478 -72.20 -6.19 -41.94
CA ALA A 478 -72.25 -7.43 -42.69
C ALA A 478 -72.53 -8.65 -41.79
N ALA A 479 -71.98 -8.68 -40.57
CA ALA A 479 -72.22 -9.76 -39.61
C ALA A 479 -73.66 -9.78 -39.09
N VAL A 480 -74.28 -8.62 -38.85
CA VAL A 480 -75.72 -8.55 -38.50
C VAL A 480 -76.57 -8.99 -39.68
N ARG A 481 -76.32 -8.48 -40.89
CA ARG A 481 -77.10 -8.88 -42.08
C ARG A 481 -77.00 -10.38 -42.36
N ALA A 482 -75.84 -10.99 -42.15
CA ALA A 482 -75.65 -12.43 -42.27
C ALA A 482 -76.43 -13.23 -41.21
N ALA A 483 -76.55 -12.71 -39.98
CA ALA A 483 -77.35 -13.33 -38.92
C ALA A 483 -78.86 -13.20 -39.17
N LEU A 484 -79.29 -12.20 -39.94
CA LEU A 484 -80.69 -11.97 -40.33
C LEU A 484 -81.09 -12.68 -41.64
N ASP A 485 -80.13 -13.20 -42.41
CA ASP A 485 -80.40 -13.95 -43.63
C ASP A 485 -81.10 -15.28 -43.28
N PRO A 486 -82.31 -15.55 -43.80
CA PRO A 486 -83.01 -16.81 -43.59
C PRO A 486 -82.25 -18.05 -44.09
N ALA A 487 -81.27 -17.88 -45.00
CA ALA A 487 -80.40 -18.95 -45.47
C ALA A 487 -79.15 -19.15 -44.59
N GLY A 488 -78.91 -18.27 -43.60
CA GLY A 488 -77.77 -18.30 -42.68
C GLY A 488 -78.00 -19.14 -41.41
N SER A 489 -77.04 -19.08 -40.48
CA SER A 489 -77.09 -19.84 -39.21
C SER A 489 -77.96 -19.21 -38.13
N GLY A 490 -78.45 -17.99 -38.35
CA GLY A 490 -79.16 -17.21 -37.33
C GLY A 490 -78.28 -16.73 -36.16
N GLN A 491 -76.98 -17.03 -36.14
CA GLN A 491 -76.09 -16.65 -35.05
C GLN A 491 -75.34 -15.37 -35.38
N PHE A 492 -75.37 -14.42 -34.45
CA PHE A 492 -74.57 -13.22 -34.48
C PHE A 492 -73.39 -13.36 -33.52
N SER A 493 -72.17 -13.10 -33.99
CA SER A 493 -70.98 -13.05 -33.16
C SER A 493 -69.94 -12.14 -33.80
N CYS A 494 -69.53 -11.07 -33.12
CA CYS A 494 -68.58 -10.11 -33.65
C CYS A 494 -67.81 -9.38 -32.55
N GLU A 495 -66.50 -9.21 -32.71
CA GLU A 495 -65.68 -8.26 -31.93
C GLU A 495 -65.47 -7.00 -32.78
N TYR A 496 -65.85 -5.84 -32.25
CA TYR A 496 -65.74 -4.55 -32.92
C TYR A 496 -65.39 -3.44 -31.94
N ARG A 497 -64.83 -2.34 -32.44
CA ARG A 497 -64.64 -1.12 -31.64
C ARG A 497 -65.85 -0.21 -31.74
N THR A 498 -66.28 0.32 -30.61
CA THR A 498 -67.19 1.47 -30.54
C THR A 498 -66.39 2.73 -30.26
N ILE A 499 -66.86 3.86 -30.78
CA ILE A 499 -66.43 5.19 -30.34
C ILE A 499 -67.68 5.83 -29.76
N GLY A 500 -67.70 6.09 -28.45
CA GLY A 500 -68.92 6.55 -27.80
C GLY A 500 -69.42 7.86 -28.42
N ILE A 501 -70.73 7.92 -28.66
CA ILE A 501 -71.35 8.97 -29.49
C ILE A 501 -71.26 10.34 -28.81
N GLU A 502 -71.43 10.39 -27.48
CA GLU A 502 -71.31 11.64 -26.72
C GLU A 502 -69.93 11.81 -26.06
N ASP A 503 -69.27 10.71 -25.68
CA ASP A 503 -68.00 10.76 -24.93
C ASP A 503 -66.73 10.61 -25.79
N GLY A 504 -66.85 10.14 -27.04
CA GLY A 504 -65.74 9.94 -27.96
C GLY A 504 -64.73 8.86 -27.56
N ILE A 505 -65.00 8.08 -26.52
CA ILE A 505 -64.06 7.08 -25.98
C ILE A 505 -64.17 5.80 -26.80
N GLU A 506 -63.01 5.31 -27.27
CA GLU A 506 -62.92 4.02 -27.96
C GLU A 506 -62.98 2.84 -26.98
N ARG A 507 -63.86 1.86 -27.25
CA ARG A 507 -64.01 0.62 -26.47
C ARG A 507 -64.07 -0.58 -27.40
N TRP A 508 -63.41 -1.69 -27.02
CA TRP A 508 -63.58 -2.96 -27.72
C TRP A 508 -64.75 -3.73 -27.13
N VAL A 509 -65.70 -4.07 -27.98
CA VAL A 509 -66.93 -4.76 -27.61
C VAL A 509 -67.01 -6.10 -28.32
N PHE A 510 -67.27 -7.16 -27.58
CA PHE A 510 -67.69 -8.45 -28.12
C PHE A 510 -69.21 -8.55 -28.02
N ALA A 511 -69.87 -8.82 -29.13
CA ALA A 511 -71.31 -9.02 -29.17
C ALA A 511 -71.61 -10.41 -29.70
N ASN A 512 -72.54 -11.11 -29.03
CA ASN A 512 -73.08 -12.37 -29.51
C ASN A 512 -74.61 -12.38 -29.37
N GLY A 513 -75.31 -13.08 -30.24
CA GLY A 513 -76.76 -13.15 -30.21
C GLY A 513 -77.32 -14.20 -31.15
N GLU A 514 -78.62 -14.42 -31.04
CA GLU A 514 -79.36 -15.38 -31.84
C GLU A 514 -80.60 -14.72 -32.45
N THR A 515 -80.81 -14.97 -33.73
CA THR A 515 -81.96 -14.53 -34.50
C THR A 515 -83.05 -15.58 -34.43
N HIS A 516 -84.24 -15.14 -34.05
CA HIS A 516 -85.46 -15.91 -34.09
C HIS A 516 -86.20 -15.63 -35.41
N PHE A 517 -86.60 -16.69 -36.11
CA PHE A 517 -87.32 -16.63 -37.38
C PHE A 517 -88.75 -17.14 -37.23
N GLU A 518 -89.70 -16.48 -37.88
CA GLU A 518 -91.08 -16.96 -38.03
C GLU A 518 -91.45 -17.01 -39.52
N ARG A 519 -91.95 -18.16 -39.99
CA ARG A 519 -92.32 -18.40 -41.40
C ARG A 519 -91.22 -18.02 -42.41
N GLY A 520 -89.96 -18.21 -42.04
CA GLY A 520 -88.81 -17.91 -42.91
C GLY A 520 -88.42 -16.44 -42.96
N ALA A 521 -89.01 -15.57 -42.13
CA ALA A 521 -88.61 -14.17 -41.97
C ALA A 521 -87.99 -13.95 -40.57
N PRO A 522 -86.90 -13.17 -40.44
CA PRO A 522 -86.33 -12.83 -39.13
C PRO A 522 -87.28 -11.90 -38.38
N VAL A 523 -87.65 -12.26 -37.15
CA VAL A 523 -88.56 -11.46 -36.32
C VAL A 523 -87.85 -10.74 -35.18
N ARG A 524 -86.78 -11.33 -34.63
CA ARG A 524 -86.10 -10.79 -33.46
C ARG A 524 -84.66 -11.30 -33.37
N LEU A 525 -83.72 -10.43 -33.07
CA LEU A 525 -82.33 -10.77 -32.79
C LEU A 525 -81.99 -10.29 -31.39
N ILE A 526 -81.74 -11.22 -30.46
CA ILE A 526 -81.45 -10.94 -29.06
C ILE A 526 -80.08 -11.47 -28.68
N GLY A 527 -79.37 -10.75 -27.82
CA GLY A 527 -78.04 -11.15 -27.44
C GLY A 527 -77.40 -10.31 -26.35
N THR A 528 -76.12 -10.57 -26.12
CA THR A 528 -75.32 -9.92 -25.10
C THR A 528 -74.12 -9.21 -25.70
N VAL A 529 -73.70 -8.13 -25.04
CA VAL A 529 -72.50 -7.36 -25.37
C VAL A 529 -71.60 -7.30 -24.15
N LEU A 530 -70.30 -7.42 -24.37
CA LEU A 530 -69.28 -7.42 -23.32
C LEU A 530 -68.15 -6.46 -23.71
N ASP A 531 -67.75 -5.58 -22.79
CA ASP A 531 -66.51 -4.82 -22.95
C ASP A 531 -65.31 -5.76 -22.78
N ILE A 532 -64.51 -5.88 -23.82
CA ILE A 532 -63.30 -6.71 -23.85
C ILE A 532 -62.03 -5.86 -23.97
N THR A 533 -62.12 -4.54 -23.73
CA THR A 533 -61.00 -3.60 -23.84
C THR A 533 -59.84 -4.00 -22.95
N ASP A 534 -60.09 -4.29 -21.68
CA ASP A 534 -59.03 -4.68 -20.73
C ASP A 534 -58.44 -6.06 -21.05
N ARG A 535 -59.25 -6.99 -21.59
CA ARG A 535 -58.76 -8.27 -22.09
C ARG A 535 -57.81 -8.08 -23.28
N LYS A 536 -58.18 -7.24 -24.26
CA LYS A 536 -57.31 -6.92 -25.41
C LYS A 536 -56.04 -6.17 -24.98
N ARG A 537 -56.12 -5.29 -23.97
CA ARG A 537 -54.95 -4.64 -23.37
C ARG A 537 -54.05 -5.65 -22.63
N ALA A 538 -54.62 -6.58 -21.87
CA ALA A 538 -53.88 -7.60 -21.15
C ALA A 538 -53.21 -8.63 -22.09
N GLU A 539 -53.89 -9.04 -23.18
CA GLU A 539 -53.31 -9.86 -24.25
C GLU A 539 -52.10 -9.14 -24.88
N ALA A 540 -52.23 -7.84 -25.17
CA ALA A 540 -51.11 -7.04 -25.68
C ALA A 540 -49.95 -6.91 -24.68
N VAL A 541 -50.24 -6.76 -23.38
CA VAL A 541 -49.23 -6.72 -22.31
C VAL A 541 -48.54 -8.08 -22.13
N LEU A 542 -49.28 -9.19 -22.14
CA LEU A 542 -48.73 -10.54 -22.06
C LEU A 542 -47.82 -10.85 -23.25
N GLN A 543 -48.22 -10.43 -24.46
CA GLN A 543 -47.42 -10.60 -25.66
C GLN A 543 -46.13 -9.76 -25.58
N ALA A 544 -46.23 -8.52 -25.08
CA ALA A 544 -45.05 -7.69 -24.79
C ALA A 544 -44.15 -8.29 -23.68
N MET A 545 -44.74 -8.92 -22.66
CA MET A 545 -43.99 -9.56 -21.56
C MET A 545 -43.30 -10.84 -22.01
N ASN A 546 -43.91 -11.65 -22.87
CA ASN A 546 -43.28 -12.82 -23.49
C ASN A 546 -42.09 -12.42 -24.36
N THR A 547 -42.26 -11.40 -25.23
CA THR A 547 -41.13 -10.85 -25.98
C THR A 547 -40.05 -10.29 -25.04
N GLY A 548 -40.42 -9.66 -23.93
CA GLY A 548 -39.48 -9.19 -22.91
C GLY A 548 -38.74 -10.32 -22.18
N LEU A 549 -39.40 -11.44 -21.90
CA LEU A 549 -38.79 -12.62 -21.27
C LEU A 549 -37.84 -13.34 -22.24
N GLU A 550 -38.23 -13.51 -23.51
CA GLU A 550 -37.33 -14.05 -24.55
C GLU A 550 -36.08 -13.18 -24.69
N GLN A 551 -36.25 -11.85 -24.74
CA GLN A 551 -35.13 -10.91 -24.72
C GLN A 551 -34.30 -11.01 -23.43
N LEU A 552 -34.92 -11.24 -22.27
CA LEU A 552 -34.21 -11.39 -20.99
C LEU A 552 -33.39 -12.69 -20.93
N VAL A 553 -33.94 -13.81 -21.42
CA VAL A 553 -33.24 -15.10 -21.50
C VAL A 553 -32.07 -15.02 -22.46
N GLU A 554 -32.26 -14.40 -23.63
CA GLU A 554 -31.19 -14.17 -24.60
C GLU A 554 -30.14 -13.20 -24.03
N ASN A 555 -30.57 -12.14 -23.33
CA ASN A 555 -29.65 -11.21 -22.66
C ASN A 555 -28.87 -11.89 -21.53
N ARG A 556 -29.49 -12.75 -20.70
CA ARG A 556 -28.78 -13.50 -19.65
C ARG A 556 -27.79 -14.52 -20.20
N THR A 557 -28.16 -15.20 -21.29
CA THR A 557 -27.26 -16.15 -21.95
C THR A 557 -26.07 -15.42 -22.54
N ARG A 558 -26.31 -14.30 -23.23
CA ARG A 558 -25.26 -13.38 -23.69
C ARG A 558 -24.44 -12.83 -22.54
N GLU A 559 -25.03 -12.47 -21.40
CA GLU A 559 -24.32 -11.96 -20.23
C GLU A 559 -23.38 -13.02 -19.62
N ARG A 560 -23.82 -14.28 -19.53
CA ARG A 560 -22.96 -15.39 -19.07
C ARG A 560 -21.80 -15.67 -20.05
N ASP A 561 -22.09 -15.74 -21.35
CA ASP A 561 -21.07 -15.90 -22.38
C ASP A 561 -20.12 -14.70 -22.43
N ARG A 562 -20.63 -13.50 -22.10
CA ARG A 562 -19.85 -12.28 -21.99
C ARG A 562 -18.95 -12.28 -20.76
N ILE A 563 -19.36 -12.81 -19.61
CA ILE A 563 -18.46 -13.01 -18.46
C ILE A 563 -17.32 -13.94 -18.85
N TRP A 564 -17.63 -15.06 -19.52
CA TRP A 564 -16.60 -15.98 -20.00
C TRP A 564 -15.65 -15.30 -21.00
N THR A 565 -16.18 -14.56 -21.97
CA THR A 565 -15.41 -13.98 -23.09
C THR A 565 -14.67 -12.69 -22.72
N VAL A 566 -15.25 -11.84 -21.86
CA VAL A 566 -14.75 -10.50 -21.52
C VAL A 566 -13.92 -10.48 -20.24
N SER A 567 -14.00 -11.52 -19.40
CA SER A 567 -13.12 -11.65 -18.24
C SER A 567 -11.66 -11.51 -18.66
N ASN A 568 -10.93 -10.61 -18.00
CA ASN A 568 -9.47 -10.52 -18.16
C ASN A 568 -8.75 -11.59 -17.32
N ASP A 569 -9.46 -12.25 -16.42
CA ASP A 569 -8.93 -13.35 -15.61
C ASP A 569 -8.98 -14.66 -16.39
N LEU A 570 -7.98 -15.51 -16.13
CA LEU A 570 -7.89 -16.85 -16.71
C LEU A 570 -8.95 -17.72 -16.07
N LEU A 571 -9.98 -18.08 -16.84
CA LEU A 571 -11.00 -19.04 -16.44
C LEU A 571 -10.68 -20.38 -17.10
N ALA A 572 -10.73 -21.45 -16.30
CA ALA A 572 -10.53 -22.80 -16.79
C ALA A 572 -11.44 -23.79 -16.06
N ILE A 573 -11.91 -24.78 -16.80
CA ILE A 573 -12.62 -25.95 -16.29
C ILE A 573 -11.71 -27.15 -16.52
N TRP A 574 -11.29 -27.79 -15.44
CA TRP A 574 -10.45 -28.98 -15.48
C TRP A 574 -11.28 -30.23 -15.20
N GLY A 575 -11.01 -31.30 -15.92
CA GLY A 575 -11.47 -32.64 -15.55
C GLY A 575 -10.68 -33.18 -14.36
N ARG A 576 -11.24 -34.15 -13.63
CA ARG A 576 -10.54 -34.88 -12.56
C ARG A 576 -9.30 -35.64 -13.04
N ASP A 577 -9.22 -35.92 -14.35
CA ASP A 577 -8.06 -36.50 -15.02
C ASP A 577 -6.88 -35.50 -15.16
N GLY A 578 -7.07 -34.23 -14.75
CA GLY A 578 -6.06 -33.19 -14.84
C GLY A 578 -6.00 -32.49 -16.18
N ARG A 579 -6.95 -32.75 -17.09
CA ARG A 579 -6.98 -32.14 -18.42
C ARG A 579 -7.94 -30.96 -18.50
N ALA A 580 -7.55 -29.93 -19.26
CA ALA A 580 -8.42 -28.79 -19.53
C ALA A 580 -9.61 -29.21 -20.41
N LYS A 581 -10.84 -29.03 -19.92
CA LYS A 581 -12.08 -29.21 -20.70
C LYS A 581 -12.45 -27.94 -21.46
N ALA A 582 -12.32 -26.79 -20.82
CA ALA A 582 -12.61 -25.49 -21.41
C ALA A 582 -11.77 -24.41 -20.77
N VAL A 583 -11.33 -23.44 -21.56
CA VAL A 583 -10.64 -22.23 -21.11
C VAL A 583 -11.22 -21.02 -21.81
N ASN A 584 -11.13 -19.84 -21.22
CA ASN A 584 -11.63 -18.61 -21.82
C ASN A 584 -10.58 -17.90 -22.70
N PRO A 585 -10.98 -16.92 -23.53
CA PRO A 585 -10.05 -16.19 -24.41
C PRO A 585 -8.96 -15.37 -23.70
N ALA A 586 -9.08 -15.14 -22.38
CA ALA A 586 -8.06 -14.44 -21.60
C ALA A 586 -6.70 -15.13 -21.66
N TRP A 587 -6.67 -16.45 -21.84
CA TRP A 587 -5.45 -17.23 -22.02
C TRP A 587 -4.63 -16.78 -23.23
N THR A 588 -5.28 -16.40 -24.34
CA THR A 588 -4.59 -15.84 -25.51
C THR A 588 -4.01 -14.47 -25.21
N LYS A 589 -4.78 -13.60 -24.54
CA LYS A 589 -4.38 -12.22 -24.27
C LYS A 589 -3.24 -12.14 -23.26
N ASP A 590 -3.28 -12.99 -22.23
CA ASP A 590 -2.31 -12.94 -21.14
C ASP A 590 -1.14 -13.91 -21.31
N LEU A 591 -1.36 -15.12 -21.83
CA LEU A 591 -0.29 -16.12 -21.99
C LEU A 591 0.12 -16.35 -23.45
N GLY A 592 -0.61 -15.78 -24.42
CA GLY A 592 -0.36 -15.96 -25.85
C GLY A 592 -0.86 -17.29 -26.41
N HIS A 593 -1.40 -18.17 -25.56
CA HIS A 593 -1.87 -19.49 -25.96
C HIS A 593 -3.36 -19.45 -26.32
N PRO A 594 -3.75 -19.77 -27.57
CA PRO A 594 -5.16 -19.78 -27.95
C PRO A 594 -5.91 -20.97 -27.30
N PRO A 595 -7.20 -20.84 -26.95
CA PRO A 595 -7.99 -21.91 -26.31
C PRO A 595 -7.92 -23.25 -27.04
N GLU A 596 -7.87 -23.25 -28.37
CA GLU A 596 -7.79 -24.49 -29.17
C GLU A 596 -6.49 -25.26 -28.93
N ALA A 597 -5.38 -24.56 -28.65
CA ALA A 597 -4.08 -25.16 -28.35
C ALA A 597 -3.99 -25.67 -26.90
N LEU A 598 -4.89 -25.23 -26.03
CA LEU A 598 -4.94 -25.57 -24.61
C LEU A 598 -5.94 -26.68 -24.29
N ALA A 599 -6.77 -27.08 -25.26
CA ALA A 599 -7.72 -28.17 -25.09
C ALA A 599 -6.99 -29.49 -24.82
N GLY A 600 -7.32 -30.14 -23.69
CA GLY A 600 -6.71 -31.41 -23.30
C GLY A 600 -5.30 -31.31 -22.69
N LEU A 601 -4.76 -30.10 -22.51
CA LEU A 601 -3.49 -29.85 -21.85
C LEU A 601 -3.54 -30.27 -20.37
N LEU A 602 -2.44 -30.76 -19.80
CA LEU A 602 -2.39 -31.12 -18.39
C LEU A 602 -2.19 -29.88 -17.53
N TYR A 603 -2.77 -29.87 -16.32
CA TYR A 603 -2.66 -28.75 -15.37
C TYR A 603 -1.20 -28.36 -15.00
N THR A 604 -0.22 -29.23 -15.25
CA THR A 604 1.20 -29.00 -14.98
C THR A 604 1.99 -28.41 -16.15
N ASP A 605 1.48 -28.48 -17.39
CA ASP A 605 2.31 -28.31 -18.60
C ASP A 605 2.81 -26.87 -18.83
N LEU A 606 2.12 -25.89 -18.23
CA LEU A 606 2.51 -24.47 -18.29
C LEU A 606 3.11 -23.96 -16.98
N ALA A 607 3.11 -24.75 -15.91
CA ALA A 607 3.63 -24.32 -14.62
C ALA A 607 5.17 -24.30 -14.59
N HIS A 608 5.74 -23.34 -13.88
CA HIS A 608 7.18 -23.29 -13.64
C HIS A 608 7.65 -24.52 -12.85
N PRO A 609 8.81 -25.13 -13.16
CA PRO A 609 9.30 -26.34 -12.48
C PRO A 609 9.34 -26.25 -10.96
N ASP A 610 9.82 -25.13 -10.41
CA ASP A 610 9.86 -24.89 -8.96
C ASP A 610 8.48 -24.87 -8.28
N ASP A 611 7.41 -24.57 -9.02
CA ASP A 611 6.05 -24.45 -8.48
C ASP A 611 5.29 -25.79 -8.55
N LEU A 612 5.83 -26.79 -9.26
CA LEU A 612 5.21 -28.12 -9.42
C LEU A 612 4.91 -28.84 -8.10
N PRO A 613 5.77 -28.83 -7.07
CA PRO A 613 5.46 -29.48 -5.80
C PRO A 613 4.24 -28.87 -5.10
N ALA A 614 4.12 -27.54 -5.11
CA ALA A 614 3.00 -26.82 -4.52
C ALA A 614 1.71 -27.08 -5.31
N LEU A 615 1.80 -27.08 -6.64
CA LEU A 615 0.70 -27.39 -7.55
C LEU A 615 0.18 -28.82 -7.35
N GLN A 616 1.07 -29.81 -7.22
CA GLN A 616 0.69 -31.20 -6.97
C GLN A 616 -0.03 -31.36 -5.62
N ALA A 617 0.48 -30.71 -4.57
CA ALA A 617 -0.18 -30.73 -3.26
C ALA A 617 -1.57 -30.09 -3.31
N ALA A 618 -1.73 -28.98 -4.04
CA ALA A 618 -3.03 -28.35 -4.27
C ALA A 618 -3.97 -29.25 -5.07
N TRP A 619 -3.47 -29.94 -6.10
CA TRP A 619 -4.25 -30.86 -6.92
C TRP A 619 -4.83 -32.02 -6.11
N GLN A 620 -4.05 -32.61 -5.20
CA GLN A 620 -4.54 -33.68 -4.31
C GLN A 620 -5.69 -33.22 -3.42
N ARG A 621 -5.66 -31.97 -2.95
CA ARG A 621 -6.75 -31.39 -2.15
C ARG A 621 -8.01 -31.17 -2.98
N LEU A 622 -7.87 -30.72 -4.22
CA LEU A 622 -9.01 -30.58 -5.15
C LEU A 622 -9.67 -31.91 -5.45
N LEU A 623 -8.89 -32.98 -5.64
CA LEU A 623 -9.43 -34.35 -5.81
C LEU A 623 -10.14 -34.87 -4.56
N ALA A 624 -9.72 -34.43 -3.37
CA ALA A 624 -10.41 -34.72 -2.11
C ALA A 624 -11.69 -33.88 -1.90
N GLY A 625 -12.03 -32.99 -2.84
CA GLY A 625 -13.22 -32.13 -2.75
C GLY A 625 -13.00 -30.82 -1.97
N GLU A 626 -11.75 -30.48 -1.62
CA GLU A 626 -11.44 -29.22 -0.95
C GLU A 626 -11.21 -28.08 -1.96
N ALA A 627 -11.78 -26.91 -1.69
CA ALA A 627 -11.45 -25.70 -2.44
C ALA A 627 -10.03 -25.20 -2.10
N VAL A 628 -9.26 -24.83 -3.13
CA VAL A 628 -7.93 -24.24 -2.98
C VAL A 628 -8.01 -22.76 -3.36
N ARG A 629 -7.52 -21.87 -2.51
CA ARG A 629 -7.53 -20.42 -2.73
C ARG A 629 -6.13 -19.86 -2.51
N GLY A 630 -5.74 -18.87 -3.30
CA GLY A 630 -4.44 -18.19 -3.17
C GLY A 630 -3.26 -19.08 -3.55
N LEU A 631 -3.45 -19.99 -4.50
CA LEU A 631 -2.36 -20.80 -5.04
C LEU A 631 -1.61 -19.95 -6.07
N ASP A 632 -0.44 -19.45 -5.71
CA ASP A 632 0.39 -18.64 -6.60
C ASP A 632 1.23 -19.56 -7.51
N LEU A 633 1.10 -19.41 -8.82
CA LEU A 633 1.80 -20.19 -9.85
C LEU A 633 2.39 -19.27 -10.91
N ARG A 634 3.62 -19.54 -11.31
CA ARG A 634 4.22 -18.93 -12.50
C ARG A 634 3.87 -19.77 -13.71
N LEU A 635 3.17 -19.16 -14.66
CA LEU A 635 2.77 -19.80 -15.92
C LEU A 635 3.62 -19.30 -17.08
N ARG A 636 4.01 -20.23 -17.95
CA ARG A 636 4.84 -19.97 -19.12
C ARG A 636 4.02 -19.34 -20.26
N HIS A 637 4.40 -18.13 -20.63
CA HIS A 637 3.91 -17.43 -21.81
C HIS A 637 4.49 -18.04 -23.10
N GLN A 638 3.84 -17.83 -24.24
CA GLN A 638 4.27 -18.37 -25.54
C GLN A 638 5.69 -17.96 -25.97
N ASP A 639 6.19 -16.81 -25.50
CA ASP A 639 7.56 -16.32 -25.76
C ASP A 639 8.63 -16.91 -24.84
N GLY A 640 8.24 -17.80 -23.91
CA GLY A 640 9.12 -18.43 -22.93
C GLY A 640 9.28 -17.67 -21.60
N SER A 641 8.73 -16.45 -21.48
CA SER A 641 8.69 -15.72 -20.20
C SER A 641 7.66 -16.33 -19.23
N TYR A 642 7.78 -16.01 -17.94
CA TYR A 642 6.84 -16.48 -16.91
C TYR A 642 6.03 -15.33 -16.33
N ARG A 643 4.72 -15.55 -16.16
CA ARG A 643 3.78 -14.60 -15.54
C ARG A 643 3.16 -15.21 -14.29
N SER A 644 3.11 -14.42 -13.22
CA SER A 644 2.62 -14.89 -11.92
C SER A 644 1.11 -14.74 -11.82
N HIS A 645 0.43 -15.83 -11.47
CA HIS A 645 -1.02 -15.89 -11.34
C HIS A 645 -1.40 -16.45 -9.99
N SER A 646 -2.39 -15.84 -9.35
CA SER A 646 -2.99 -16.36 -8.12
C SER A 646 -4.29 -17.09 -8.44
N TRP A 647 -4.38 -18.35 -8.03
CA TRP A 647 -5.45 -19.26 -8.41
C TRP A 647 -6.44 -19.51 -7.27
N THR A 648 -7.72 -19.50 -7.64
CA THR A 648 -8.81 -20.05 -6.84
C THR A 648 -9.47 -21.18 -7.61
N CYS A 649 -9.48 -22.37 -7.04
CA CYS A 649 -9.98 -23.59 -7.64
C CYS A 649 -11.04 -24.22 -6.75
N ILE A 650 -12.22 -24.50 -7.32
CA ILE A 650 -13.38 -25.04 -6.62
C ILE A 650 -13.81 -26.33 -7.34
N PRO A 651 -13.77 -27.50 -6.67
CA PRO A 651 -14.28 -28.74 -7.23
C PRO A 651 -15.82 -28.77 -7.15
N GLU A 652 -16.49 -29.08 -8.26
CA GLU A 652 -17.94 -29.24 -8.35
C GLU A 652 -18.26 -30.44 -9.26
N GLY A 653 -18.77 -31.52 -8.66
CA GLY A 653 -19.02 -32.78 -9.36
C GLY A 653 -17.74 -33.41 -9.94
N GLU A 654 -17.75 -33.65 -11.26
CA GLU A 654 -16.63 -34.22 -12.03
C GLU A 654 -15.72 -33.13 -12.64
N GLU A 655 -15.87 -31.89 -12.22
CA GLU A 655 -15.17 -30.73 -12.77
C GLU A 655 -14.54 -29.87 -11.68
N ILE A 656 -13.48 -29.16 -12.04
CA ILE A 656 -12.81 -28.19 -11.18
C ILE A 656 -12.84 -26.84 -11.89
N TYR A 657 -13.56 -25.89 -11.31
CA TYR A 657 -13.63 -24.51 -11.78
C TYR A 657 -12.46 -23.73 -11.21
N ALA A 658 -11.63 -23.16 -12.08
CA ALA A 658 -10.42 -22.46 -11.71
C ALA A 658 -10.44 -21.02 -12.27
N THR A 659 -10.14 -20.06 -11.41
CA THR A 659 -9.98 -18.64 -11.75
C THR A 659 -8.58 -18.19 -11.38
N GLY A 660 -7.80 -17.74 -12.37
CA GLY A 660 -6.43 -17.27 -12.22
C GLY A 660 -6.34 -15.77 -12.51
N HIS A 661 -5.93 -15.00 -11.50
CA HIS A 661 -5.73 -13.56 -11.63
C HIS A 661 -4.24 -13.26 -11.82
N ASN A 662 -3.88 -12.47 -12.82
CA ASN A 662 -2.50 -12.05 -13.01
C ASN A 662 -2.09 -11.06 -11.91
N VAL A 663 -1.09 -11.44 -11.12
CA VAL A 663 -0.58 -10.66 -9.99
C VAL A 663 0.83 -10.12 -10.25
N THR A 664 1.33 -10.22 -11.48
CA THR A 664 2.71 -9.85 -11.85
C THR A 664 2.97 -8.37 -11.58
N GLU A 665 2.11 -7.48 -12.07
CA GLU A 665 2.25 -6.04 -11.90
C GLU A 665 1.93 -5.60 -10.46
N GLN A 666 0.89 -6.17 -9.84
CA GLN A 666 0.54 -5.90 -8.44
C GLN A 666 1.69 -6.26 -7.50
N ARG A 667 2.37 -7.41 -7.69
CA ARG A 667 3.52 -7.81 -6.87
C ARG A 667 4.73 -6.91 -7.10
N ALA A 668 4.97 -6.49 -8.34
CA ALA A 668 6.02 -5.52 -8.65
C ALA A 668 5.74 -4.16 -7.98
N LEU A 669 4.49 -3.68 -8.03
CA LEU A 669 4.04 -2.46 -7.37
C LEU A 669 4.06 -2.58 -5.84
N GLU A 670 3.65 -3.70 -5.25
CA GLU A 670 3.72 -3.94 -3.80
C GLU A 670 5.17 -3.97 -3.31
N ALA A 671 6.08 -4.58 -4.09
CA ALA A 671 7.51 -4.59 -3.80
C ALA A 671 8.11 -3.18 -3.93
N GLN A 672 7.73 -2.44 -4.97
CA GLN A 672 8.13 -1.05 -5.19
C GLN A 672 7.56 -0.11 -4.12
N LEU A 673 6.32 -0.31 -3.68
CA LEU A 673 5.68 0.43 -2.60
C LEU A 673 6.34 0.13 -1.26
N ARG A 674 6.66 -1.14 -0.95
CA ARG A 674 7.47 -1.49 0.22
C ARG A 674 8.85 -0.84 0.18
N GLN A 675 9.48 -0.77 -1.00
CA GLN A 675 10.77 -0.12 -1.19
C GLN A 675 10.65 1.41 -1.05
N SER A 676 9.57 2.01 -1.54
CA SER A 676 9.28 3.44 -1.46
C SER A 676 8.92 3.88 -0.04
N GLN A 677 8.09 3.12 0.68
CA GLN A 677 7.78 3.35 2.11
C GLN A 677 9.02 3.24 2.99
N LYS A 678 9.95 2.32 2.67
CA LYS A 678 11.27 2.28 3.30
C LYS A 678 12.07 3.55 3.01
N MET A 679 12.06 4.03 1.76
CA MET A 679 12.81 5.22 1.36
C MET A 679 12.24 6.51 1.97
N GLU A 680 10.93 6.62 2.11
CA GLU A 680 10.23 7.74 2.77
C GLU A 680 10.54 7.77 4.28
N ALA A 681 10.55 6.60 4.94
CA ALA A 681 10.99 6.46 6.33
C ALA A 681 12.48 6.83 6.51
N VAL A 682 13.35 6.47 5.55
CA VAL A 682 14.77 6.88 5.52
C VAL A 682 14.91 8.40 5.35
N GLY A 683 14.04 9.05 4.56
CA GLY A 683 14.01 10.49 4.37
C GLY A 683 13.71 11.27 5.65
N GLN A 684 12.71 10.85 6.43
CA GLN A 684 12.41 11.45 7.75
C GLN A 684 13.50 11.17 8.81
N LEU A 685 14.17 10.02 8.72
CA LEU A 685 15.28 9.65 9.59
C LEU A 685 16.54 10.50 9.36
N THR A 686 16.82 10.91 8.12
CA THR A 686 18.08 11.56 7.74
C THR A 686 18.29 12.90 8.46
N GLY A 687 17.22 13.66 8.70
CA GLY A 687 17.29 14.96 9.39
C GLY A 687 17.61 14.85 10.89
N GLY A 688 16.95 13.93 11.61
CA GLY A 688 17.19 13.71 13.04
C GLY A 688 18.53 13.00 13.31
N ILE A 689 18.92 12.09 12.42
CA ILE A 689 20.17 11.33 12.54
C ILE A 689 21.39 12.21 12.24
N ALA A 690 21.34 13.08 11.23
CA ALA A 690 22.43 14.00 10.94
C ALA A 690 22.71 14.93 12.14
N HIS A 691 21.66 15.39 12.80
CA HIS A 691 21.77 16.19 14.03
C HIS A 691 22.44 15.41 15.17
N ASP A 692 22.00 14.18 15.43
CA ASP A 692 22.59 13.34 16.50
C ASP A 692 24.03 12.91 16.19
N PHE A 693 24.34 12.61 14.93
CA PHE A 693 25.69 12.27 14.49
C PHE A 693 26.64 13.47 14.67
N ASN A 694 26.19 14.67 14.27
CA ASN A 694 26.95 15.91 14.49
C ASN A 694 27.18 16.18 15.98
N ASN A 695 26.18 15.98 16.85
CA ASN A 695 26.33 16.15 18.29
C ASN A 695 27.36 15.19 18.91
N LEU A 696 27.43 13.95 18.41
CA LEU A 696 28.43 12.97 18.86
C LEU A 696 29.83 13.34 18.36
N LEU A 697 29.96 13.76 17.10
CA LEU A 697 31.22 14.25 16.54
C LEU A 697 31.74 15.48 17.30
N THR A 698 30.88 16.45 17.60
CA THR A 698 31.24 17.63 18.41
C THR A 698 31.75 17.21 19.78
N GLY A 699 31.14 16.21 20.42
CA GLY A 699 31.61 15.68 21.71
C GLY A 699 32.98 15.00 21.64
N ILE A 700 33.26 14.25 20.56
CA ILE A 700 34.56 13.59 20.35
C ILE A 700 35.63 14.64 20.06
N THR A 701 35.41 15.49 19.06
CA THR A 701 36.39 16.50 18.61
C THR A 701 36.68 17.51 19.73
N GLY A 702 35.66 18.03 20.41
CA GLY A 702 35.87 18.98 21.50
C GLY A 702 36.61 18.39 22.70
N ALA A 703 36.38 17.11 23.02
CA ALA A 703 37.13 16.44 24.07
C ALA A 703 38.60 16.19 23.68
N LEU A 704 38.87 15.85 22.42
CA LEU A 704 40.23 15.67 21.90
C LEU A 704 41.01 16.99 21.80
N GLU A 705 40.37 18.09 21.40
CA GLU A 705 40.98 19.43 21.39
C GLU A 705 41.38 19.88 22.79
N LEU A 706 40.49 19.70 23.77
CA LEU A 706 40.78 20.01 25.17
C LEU A 706 41.88 19.10 25.74
N LEU A 707 41.89 17.83 25.36
CA LEU A 707 42.95 16.89 25.74
C LEU A 707 44.31 17.35 25.20
N ASN A 708 44.40 17.70 23.91
CA ASN A 708 45.63 18.14 23.29
C ASN A 708 46.16 19.43 23.93
N ARG A 709 45.27 20.39 24.20
CA ARG A 709 45.63 21.63 24.90
C ARG A 709 46.17 21.37 26.31
N ARG A 710 45.55 20.47 27.07
CA ARG A 710 46.00 20.14 28.44
C ARG A 710 47.33 19.39 28.47
N LEU A 711 47.58 18.55 27.46
CA LEU A 711 48.89 17.91 27.27
C LEU A 711 49.99 18.95 27.01
N GLN A 712 49.75 19.93 26.13
CA GLN A 712 50.69 21.02 25.88
C GLN A 712 50.97 21.88 27.12
N GLU A 713 49.97 22.03 28.00
CA GLU A 713 50.09 22.77 29.26
C GLU A 713 50.68 21.91 30.41
N GLY A 714 51.06 20.65 30.16
CA GLY A 714 51.64 19.74 31.16
C GLY A 714 50.65 19.22 32.22
N ARG A 715 49.34 19.37 32.00
CA ARG A 715 48.28 19.03 32.98
C ARG A 715 47.77 17.60 32.81
N PHE A 716 48.64 16.63 33.07
CA PHE A 716 48.35 15.19 32.91
C PHE A 716 47.31 14.62 33.88
N ALA A 717 47.10 15.25 35.03
CA ALA A 717 46.08 14.79 35.99
C ALA A 717 44.64 14.97 35.47
N GLU A 718 44.44 15.88 34.52
CA GLU A 718 43.11 16.25 34.01
C GLU A 718 42.77 15.61 32.66
N THR A 719 43.69 14.88 32.02
CA THR A 719 43.45 14.27 30.70
C THR A 719 42.48 13.10 30.77
N GLY A 720 42.46 12.34 31.87
CA GLY A 720 41.60 11.16 32.04
C GLY A 720 40.10 11.42 31.82
N ARG A 721 39.58 12.57 32.27
CA ARG A 721 38.16 12.94 32.05
C ARG A 721 37.86 13.20 30.57
N TYR A 722 38.78 13.80 29.83
CA TYR A 722 38.58 14.13 28.42
C TYR A 722 38.67 12.87 27.56
N ILE A 723 39.59 11.95 27.90
CA ILE A 723 39.64 10.59 27.30
C ILE A 723 38.30 9.87 27.51
N THR A 724 37.80 9.86 28.74
CA THR A 724 36.54 9.18 29.08
C THR A 724 35.35 9.78 28.32
N THR A 725 35.29 11.12 28.19
CA THR A 725 34.24 11.82 27.43
C THR A 725 34.31 11.49 25.93
N ALA A 726 35.50 11.54 25.33
CA ALA A 726 35.70 11.21 23.92
C ALA A 726 35.33 9.73 23.63
N GLN A 727 35.80 8.80 24.46
CA GLN A 727 35.46 7.37 24.36
C GLN A 727 33.97 7.11 24.53
N GLY A 728 33.32 7.80 25.47
CA GLY A 728 31.87 7.72 25.67
C GLY A 728 31.07 8.20 24.46
N ALA A 729 31.51 9.29 23.82
CA ALA A 729 30.88 9.79 22.59
C ALA A 729 31.14 8.87 21.39
N ALA A 730 32.34 8.31 21.24
CA ALA A 730 32.68 7.35 20.20
C ALA A 730 31.88 6.05 20.30
N ARG A 731 31.70 5.49 21.51
CA ARG A 731 30.86 4.29 21.73
C ARG A 731 29.39 4.54 21.36
N ARG A 732 28.86 5.73 21.66
CA ARG A 732 27.50 6.12 21.26
C ARG A 732 27.37 6.27 19.75
N ALA A 733 28.39 6.81 19.08
CA ALA A 733 28.42 6.92 17.62
C ALA A 733 28.40 5.53 16.98
N ALA A 734 29.23 4.59 17.46
CA ALA A 734 29.23 3.21 17.00
C ALA A 734 27.85 2.53 17.18
N ALA A 735 27.21 2.72 18.33
CA ALA A 735 25.87 2.19 18.58
C ALA A 735 24.78 2.80 17.67
N LEU A 736 24.88 4.09 17.33
CA LEU A 736 23.97 4.75 16.41
C LEU A 736 24.13 4.22 14.98
N THR A 737 25.36 4.09 14.50
CA THR A 737 25.67 3.49 13.19
C THR A 737 25.13 2.07 13.09
N HIS A 738 25.25 1.27 14.16
CA HIS A 738 24.69 -0.06 14.23
C HIS A 738 23.16 -0.06 14.09
N ARG A 739 22.45 0.88 14.73
CA ARG A 739 20.98 1.03 14.64
C ARG A 739 20.53 1.43 13.22
N LEU A 740 21.29 2.31 12.57
CA LEU A 740 21.06 2.75 11.19
C LEU A 740 21.20 1.62 10.17
N LEU A 741 22.25 0.83 10.32
CA LEU A 741 22.55 -0.28 9.41
C LEU A 741 21.57 -1.45 9.58
N ALA A 742 21.19 -1.76 10.83
CA ALA A 742 20.14 -2.74 11.14
C ALA A 742 18.76 -2.36 10.55
N PHE A 743 18.49 -1.06 10.38
CA PHE A 743 17.27 -0.55 9.74
C PHE A 743 17.37 -0.54 8.20
N SER A 744 18.54 -0.21 7.65
CA SER A 744 18.75 -0.01 6.21
C SER A 744 18.70 -1.31 5.38
N ARG A 745 19.12 -2.46 5.94
CA ARG A 745 19.07 -3.76 5.24
C ARG A 745 18.74 -4.91 6.20
N ARG A 746 18.16 -5.99 5.66
CA ARG A 746 17.99 -7.28 6.36
C ARG A 746 19.37 -7.77 6.79
N GLN A 747 19.77 -7.47 8.01
CA GLN A 747 20.94 -8.09 8.64
C GLN A 747 20.62 -9.59 8.75
N THR A 748 21.40 -10.42 8.07
CA THR A 748 21.31 -11.88 8.24
C THR A 748 21.77 -12.16 9.66
N LEU A 749 20.88 -12.69 10.51
CA LEU A 749 21.26 -13.15 11.84
C LEU A 749 22.38 -14.18 11.70
N ASP A 750 23.31 -14.22 12.66
CA ASP A 750 24.28 -15.32 12.81
C ASP A 750 23.80 -16.25 13.95
N PRO A 751 22.80 -17.11 13.70
CA PRO A 751 22.14 -17.88 14.74
C PRO A 751 23.06 -18.97 15.28
N ARG A 752 23.41 -18.88 16.57
CA ARG A 752 24.25 -19.85 17.28
C ARG A 752 23.50 -20.50 18.46
N PRO A 753 23.79 -21.77 18.80
CA PRO A 753 23.27 -22.38 20.01
C PRO A 753 23.72 -21.58 21.25
N THR A 754 22.78 -20.89 21.89
CA THR A 754 23.08 -19.92 22.95
C THR A 754 22.48 -20.35 24.28
N GLU A 755 23.30 -20.32 25.34
CA GLU A 755 22.83 -20.49 26.73
C GLU A 755 22.44 -19.13 27.33
N VAL A 756 21.15 -18.81 27.30
CA VAL A 756 20.63 -17.47 27.60
C VAL A 756 20.95 -17.00 29.02
N ASN A 757 20.90 -17.89 30.02
CA ASN A 757 21.19 -17.51 31.41
C ASN A 757 22.64 -17.03 31.58
N ARG A 758 23.59 -17.68 30.91
CA ARG A 758 25.00 -17.29 30.94
C ARG A 758 25.25 -15.95 30.24
N LEU A 759 24.56 -15.70 29.13
CA LEU A 759 24.59 -14.41 28.45
C LEU A 759 24.05 -13.30 29.37
N ILE A 760 22.87 -13.50 29.99
CA ILE A 760 22.30 -12.52 30.92
C ILE A 760 23.23 -12.25 32.11
N ALA A 761 23.86 -13.30 32.66
CA ALA A 761 24.84 -13.15 33.75
C ALA A 761 26.05 -12.32 33.32
N GLY A 762 26.58 -12.51 32.09
CA GLY A 762 27.67 -11.72 31.54
C GLY A 762 27.31 -10.24 31.34
N MET A 763 26.03 -9.93 31.14
CA MET A 763 25.52 -8.57 30.93
C MET A 763 25.12 -7.85 32.21
N GLU A 764 25.00 -8.53 33.35
CA GLU A 764 24.37 -7.98 34.55
C GLU A 764 25.02 -6.67 35.03
N GLU A 765 26.36 -6.63 35.06
CA GLU A 765 27.12 -5.44 35.47
C GLU A 765 26.93 -4.27 34.50
N LEU A 766 26.88 -4.55 33.19
CA LEU A 766 26.65 -3.55 32.15
C LEU A 766 25.22 -2.98 32.25
N ILE A 767 24.23 -3.85 32.46
CA ILE A 767 22.82 -3.45 32.67
C ILE A 767 22.70 -2.60 33.93
N ARG A 768 23.30 -3.01 35.04
CA ARG A 768 23.29 -2.30 36.32
C ARG A 768 23.84 -0.87 36.17
N ARG A 769 24.95 -0.71 35.45
CA ARG A 769 25.50 0.62 35.12
C ARG A 769 24.60 1.46 34.22
N SER A 770 23.90 0.83 33.29
CA SER A 770 23.05 1.51 32.29
C SER A 770 21.72 2.00 32.88
N ILE A 771 21.12 1.26 33.82
CA ILE A 771 19.88 1.65 34.49
C ILE A 771 20.11 2.62 35.67
N GLY A 772 21.32 2.61 36.25
CA GLY A 772 21.71 3.49 37.34
C GLY A 772 21.28 3.00 38.73
N PRO A 773 21.75 3.65 39.80
CA PRO A 773 21.62 3.15 41.18
C PRO A 773 20.20 3.27 41.76
N ALA A 774 19.33 4.09 41.16
CA ALA A 774 17.95 4.28 41.62
C ALA A 774 17.01 3.10 41.32
N ILE A 775 17.44 2.15 40.48
CA ILE A 775 16.63 0.99 40.07
C ILE A 775 17.29 -0.28 40.59
N THR A 776 16.52 -1.10 41.32
CA THR A 776 16.97 -2.39 41.81
C THR A 776 16.81 -3.46 40.72
N LEU A 777 17.92 -3.95 40.19
CA LEU A 777 17.95 -5.08 39.24
C LEU A 777 17.85 -6.42 39.97
N THR A 778 16.90 -7.26 39.55
CA THR A 778 16.75 -8.65 40.02
C THR A 778 16.78 -9.59 38.81
N VAL A 779 17.66 -10.59 38.80
CA VAL A 779 17.74 -11.60 37.73
C VAL A 779 17.32 -12.95 38.29
N VAL A 780 16.30 -13.56 37.68
CA VAL A 780 15.74 -14.86 38.11
C VAL A 780 15.83 -15.83 36.93
N GLY A 781 16.90 -16.63 36.91
CA GLY A 781 17.11 -17.63 35.87
C GLY A 781 16.45 -18.97 36.22
N ALA A 782 15.73 -19.60 35.28
CA ALA A 782 15.25 -20.96 35.48
C ALA A 782 16.41 -21.97 35.58
N PRO A 783 16.38 -22.91 36.54
CA PRO A 783 17.38 -23.96 36.63
C PRO A 783 17.24 -24.91 35.42
N ARG A 784 18.31 -25.04 34.63
CA ARG A 784 18.38 -25.83 33.37
C ARG A 784 17.47 -25.27 32.26
N LEU A 785 17.65 -24.01 31.92
CA LEU A 785 17.04 -23.40 30.75
C LEU A 785 17.50 -24.12 29.47
N TRP A 786 16.60 -24.33 28.51
CA TRP A 786 16.96 -24.93 27.23
C TRP A 786 17.84 -23.99 26.39
N PRO A 787 18.75 -24.52 25.56
CA PRO A 787 19.45 -23.70 24.58
C PRO A 787 18.47 -23.21 23.51
N THR A 788 18.78 -22.06 22.91
CA THR A 788 18.03 -21.48 21.79
C THR A 788 18.98 -21.11 20.67
N LEU A 789 18.53 -21.22 19.42
CA LEU A 789 19.34 -20.91 18.25
C LEU A 789 19.09 -19.44 17.86
N VAL A 790 19.97 -18.53 18.30
CA VAL A 790 19.82 -17.07 18.12
C VAL A 790 21.17 -16.41 17.91
N ASP A 791 21.19 -15.21 17.34
CA ASP A 791 22.38 -14.36 17.33
C ASP A 791 22.61 -13.78 18.74
N PRO A 792 23.72 -14.12 19.44
CA PRO A 792 23.99 -13.64 20.78
C PRO A 792 24.05 -12.11 20.87
N ASN A 793 24.68 -11.45 19.90
CA ASN A 793 24.86 -10.00 19.91
C ASN A 793 23.51 -9.28 19.77
N GLN A 794 22.59 -9.83 18.96
CA GLN A 794 21.24 -9.27 18.83
C GLN A 794 20.40 -9.52 20.08
N LEU A 795 20.58 -10.65 20.76
CA LEU A 795 19.94 -10.91 22.04
C LEU A 795 20.45 -9.96 23.14
N GLU A 796 21.76 -9.69 23.20
CA GLU A 796 22.34 -8.69 24.10
C GLU A 796 21.75 -7.30 23.84
N ASN A 797 21.74 -6.87 22.58
CA ASN A 797 21.16 -5.60 22.17
C ASN A 797 19.67 -5.49 22.53
N ALA A 798 18.91 -6.57 22.34
CA ALA A 798 17.50 -6.63 22.71
C ALA A 798 17.30 -6.44 24.23
N LEU A 799 18.07 -7.16 25.05
CA LEU A 799 18.04 -7.05 26.52
C LEU A 799 18.40 -5.64 26.98
N LEU A 800 19.44 -5.03 26.43
CA LEU A 800 19.84 -3.67 26.77
C LEU A 800 18.77 -2.64 26.43
N ASN A 801 18.19 -2.74 25.23
CA ASN A 801 17.11 -1.83 24.81
C ASN A 801 15.89 -1.95 25.73
N LEU A 802 15.53 -3.17 26.17
CA LEU A 802 14.45 -3.37 27.13
C LEU A 802 14.77 -2.77 28.50
N CYS A 803 15.99 -2.95 29.01
CA CYS A 803 16.41 -2.39 30.29
C CYS A 803 16.47 -0.85 30.26
N ILE A 804 16.91 -0.25 29.14
CA ILE A 804 16.93 1.20 28.96
C ILE A 804 15.50 1.76 28.90
N ASN A 805 14.60 1.10 28.16
CA ASN A 805 13.20 1.50 28.10
C ASN A 805 12.52 1.41 29.48
N ALA A 806 12.81 0.36 30.24
CA ALA A 806 12.35 0.19 31.61
C ALA A 806 12.86 1.32 32.54
N ARG A 807 14.15 1.69 32.44
CA ARG A 807 14.71 2.83 33.18
C ARG A 807 13.96 4.12 32.87
N ASP A 808 13.76 4.41 31.59
CA ASP A 808 13.11 5.65 31.17
C ASP A 808 11.63 5.70 31.62
N ALA A 809 10.99 4.55 31.82
CA ALA A 809 9.66 4.44 32.40
C ALA A 809 9.63 4.55 33.95
N MET A 810 10.80 4.58 34.61
CA MET A 810 10.97 4.65 36.06
C MET A 810 11.83 5.87 36.49
N PRO A 811 11.41 7.12 36.18
CA PRO A 811 12.21 8.31 36.51
C PRO A 811 12.41 8.53 38.03
N GLY A 812 11.51 8.00 38.86
CA GLY A 812 11.61 8.04 40.33
C GLY A 812 12.38 6.87 40.95
N GLY A 813 13.00 6.00 40.15
CA GLY A 813 13.52 4.72 40.59
C GLY A 813 12.45 3.62 40.65
N GLY A 814 12.84 2.39 40.97
CA GLY A 814 11.92 1.25 40.97
C GLY A 814 12.63 -0.11 40.95
N ARG A 815 11.91 -1.14 40.51
CA ARG A 815 12.45 -2.50 40.36
C ARG A 815 12.40 -2.93 38.90
N LEU A 816 13.51 -3.46 38.42
CA LEU A 816 13.61 -4.12 37.13
C LEU A 816 13.91 -5.61 37.37
N THR A 817 13.07 -6.49 36.83
CA THR A 817 13.21 -7.94 36.97
C THR A 817 13.44 -8.58 35.61
N ILE A 818 14.49 -9.38 35.47
CA ILE A 818 14.75 -10.20 34.28
C ILE A 818 14.51 -11.66 34.66
N GLU A 819 13.55 -12.31 34.02
CA GLU A 819 13.20 -13.71 34.30
C GLU A 819 13.39 -14.58 33.06
N THR A 820 13.91 -15.79 33.24
CA THR A 820 13.93 -16.80 32.18
C THR A 820 13.13 -18.03 32.58
N ALA A 821 12.42 -18.65 31.64
CA ALA A 821 11.68 -19.88 31.89
C ALA A 821 11.49 -20.72 30.62
N ASN A 822 11.44 -22.04 30.80
CA ASN A 822 11.03 -22.98 29.76
C ASN A 822 9.50 -23.06 29.71
N LEU A 823 8.92 -22.95 28.52
CA LEU A 823 7.47 -23.00 28.30
C LEU A 823 7.14 -23.97 27.18
N ARG A 824 6.14 -24.84 27.36
CA ARG A 824 5.55 -25.62 26.25
C ARG A 824 4.20 -25.02 25.91
N LEU A 825 4.02 -24.62 24.65
CA LEU A 825 2.77 -24.11 24.13
C LEU A 825 1.96 -25.24 23.49
N ASP A 826 0.70 -25.38 23.92
CA ASP A 826 -0.29 -26.26 23.31
C ASP A 826 -1.00 -25.59 22.12
N GLY A 827 -1.86 -26.33 21.42
CA GLY A 827 -2.54 -25.84 20.21
C GLY A 827 -3.35 -24.54 20.40
N ARG A 828 -3.93 -24.33 21.58
CA ARG A 828 -4.72 -23.14 21.90
C ARG A 828 -3.82 -21.96 22.28
N SER A 829 -2.89 -22.18 23.21
CA SER A 829 -1.98 -21.13 23.71
C SER A 829 -1.02 -20.63 22.63
N ALA A 830 -0.67 -21.49 21.68
CA ALA A 830 0.16 -21.17 20.52
C ALA A 830 -0.60 -20.24 19.53
N ARG A 831 -1.87 -20.55 19.22
CA ARG A 831 -2.74 -19.71 18.37
C ARG A 831 -2.97 -18.31 18.96
N GLU A 832 -3.26 -18.23 20.25
CA GLU A 832 -3.43 -16.92 20.95
C GLU A 832 -2.17 -16.05 20.90
N ARG A 833 -0.99 -16.66 20.77
CA ARG A 833 0.32 -15.99 20.75
C ARG A 833 0.89 -15.84 19.33
N ASP A 834 0.20 -16.32 18.31
CA ASP A 834 0.66 -16.36 16.92
C ASP A 834 2.02 -17.07 16.78
N LEU A 835 2.12 -18.24 17.42
CA LEU A 835 3.26 -19.15 17.41
C LEU A 835 2.79 -20.57 17.05
N PRO A 836 3.64 -21.43 16.48
CA PRO A 836 3.35 -22.85 16.36
C PRO A 836 3.39 -23.56 17.74
N PRO A 837 2.63 -24.66 17.94
CA PRO A 837 2.72 -25.45 19.16
C PRO A 837 4.12 -26.06 19.33
N GLY A 838 4.69 -25.98 20.54
CA GLY A 838 6.05 -26.48 20.76
C GLY A 838 6.72 -25.97 22.05
N PRO A 839 7.98 -26.38 22.29
CA PRO A 839 8.80 -25.90 23.39
C PRO A 839 9.53 -24.59 23.05
N TYR A 840 9.43 -23.64 23.96
CA TYR A 840 10.01 -22.31 23.88
C TYR A 840 10.81 -21.96 25.14
N VAL A 841 11.88 -21.22 24.95
CA VAL A 841 12.58 -20.46 25.99
C VAL A 841 11.93 -19.09 26.07
N THR A 842 11.58 -18.64 27.27
CA THR A 842 11.00 -17.31 27.50
C THR A 842 11.96 -16.43 28.28
N ILE A 843 12.03 -15.17 27.88
CA ILE A 843 12.78 -14.12 28.57
C ILE A 843 11.80 -12.99 28.84
N ALA A 844 11.60 -12.63 30.11
CA ALA A 844 10.72 -11.56 30.53
C ALA A 844 11.53 -10.43 31.16
N VAL A 845 11.28 -9.19 30.75
CA VAL A 845 11.83 -7.98 31.38
C VAL A 845 10.65 -7.19 31.92
N THR A 846 10.58 -7.07 33.24
CA THR A 846 9.46 -6.48 33.97
C THR A 846 9.93 -5.25 34.75
N ASP A 847 9.35 -4.10 34.45
CA ASP A 847 9.53 -2.87 35.20
C ASP A 847 8.30 -2.53 36.05
N THR A 848 8.51 -1.75 37.11
CA THR A 848 7.45 -1.18 37.95
C THR A 848 7.21 0.30 37.62
N GLY A 849 7.40 0.68 36.36
CA GLY A 849 7.31 2.07 35.90
C GLY A 849 5.88 2.55 35.63
N THR A 850 5.76 3.58 34.80
CA THR A 850 4.46 4.22 34.50
C THR A 850 3.49 3.34 33.74
N GLY A 851 3.95 2.25 33.11
CA GLY A 851 3.13 1.44 32.21
C GLY A 851 2.62 2.21 30.98
N MET A 852 1.82 1.52 30.16
CA MET A 852 1.26 2.02 28.90
C MET A 852 -0.26 1.79 28.85
N ALA A 853 -0.99 2.71 28.22
CA ALA A 853 -2.41 2.50 27.89
C ALA A 853 -2.56 1.41 26.80
N PRO A 854 -3.71 0.71 26.69
CA PRO A 854 -3.91 -0.35 25.70
C PRO A 854 -3.64 0.09 24.25
N GLU A 855 -4.00 1.31 23.90
CA GLU A 855 -3.78 1.91 22.58
C GLU A 855 -2.30 2.13 22.28
N VAL A 856 -1.51 2.51 23.28
CA VAL A 856 -0.06 2.71 23.18
C VAL A 856 0.64 1.36 23.08
N ALA A 857 0.26 0.38 23.91
CA ALA A 857 0.82 -0.96 23.89
C ALA A 857 0.57 -1.68 22.55
N ALA A 858 -0.60 -1.48 21.93
CA ALA A 858 -0.94 -2.04 20.62
C ALA A 858 -0.03 -1.52 19.50
N ARG A 859 0.46 -0.28 19.63
CA ARG A 859 1.29 0.41 18.64
C ARG A 859 2.78 0.45 19.01
N ALA A 860 3.16 -0.06 20.18
CA ALA A 860 4.52 0.05 20.70
C ALA A 860 5.57 -0.70 19.87
N PHE A 861 5.16 -1.68 19.07
CA PHE A 861 6.04 -2.37 18.11
C PHE A 861 6.03 -1.73 16.71
N ASP A 862 5.16 -0.74 16.46
CA ASP A 862 5.14 -0.02 15.19
C ASP A 862 6.46 0.75 15.03
N PRO A 863 7.14 0.65 13.87
CA PRO A 863 8.32 1.46 13.61
C PRO A 863 8.04 2.95 13.81
N PHE A 864 8.96 3.66 14.48
CA PHE A 864 8.90 5.09 14.76
C PHE A 864 7.85 5.54 15.76
N PHE A 865 7.05 4.63 16.30
CA PHE A 865 6.12 4.97 17.36
C PHE A 865 6.89 5.24 18.66
N THR A 866 6.73 6.45 19.19
CA THR A 866 7.35 6.89 20.45
C THR A 866 6.38 7.77 21.22
N THR A 867 6.32 7.58 22.54
CA THR A 867 5.58 8.45 23.47
C THR A 867 6.46 9.57 24.04
N LYS A 868 7.75 9.60 23.68
CA LYS A 868 8.70 10.61 24.14
C LYS A 868 8.65 11.88 23.28
N PRO A 869 8.98 13.07 23.83
CA PRO A 869 9.05 14.31 23.07
C PRO A 869 9.99 14.21 21.84
N LEU A 870 9.71 15.02 20.82
CA LEU A 870 10.53 15.13 19.60
C LEU A 870 12.02 15.29 19.95
N GLY A 871 12.85 14.35 19.47
CA GLY A 871 14.31 14.32 19.70
C GLY A 871 14.79 13.43 20.86
N GLN A 872 13.91 12.79 21.64
CA GLN A 872 14.30 11.97 22.80
C GLN A 872 14.01 10.46 22.66
N GLY A 873 13.51 10.03 21.49
CA GLY A 873 13.27 8.62 21.19
C GLY A 873 13.12 8.39 19.70
N THR A 874 13.85 7.41 19.17
CA THR A 874 13.80 7.05 17.75
C THR A 874 12.55 6.23 17.37
N GLY A 875 11.84 5.68 18.37
CA GLY A 875 10.73 4.74 18.13
C GLY A 875 11.15 3.43 17.44
N LEU A 876 12.46 3.15 17.36
CA LEU A 876 13.00 1.96 16.68
C LEU A 876 13.37 0.82 17.63
N GLY A 877 13.53 1.08 18.93
CA GLY A 877 14.03 0.09 19.88
C GLY A 877 13.17 -1.17 19.97
N LEU A 878 11.86 -1.00 20.20
CA LEU A 878 10.92 -2.12 20.36
C LEU A 878 10.60 -2.82 19.04
N SER A 879 10.54 -2.09 17.93
CA SER A 879 10.32 -2.67 16.60
C SER A 879 11.49 -3.54 16.14
N MET A 880 12.73 -3.16 16.46
CA MET A 880 13.91 -4.01 16.23
C MET A 880 13.86 -5.31 17.06
N ILE A 881 13.45 -5.23 18.32
CA ILE A 881 13.31 -6.41 19.19
C ILE A 881 12.25 -7.37 18.65
N TYR A 882 11.11 -6.84 18.20
CA TYR A 882 10.07 -7.63 17.55
C TYR A 882 10.58 -8.31 16.27
N GLY A 883 11.33 -7.57 15.44
CA GLY A 883 11.97 -8.10 14.24
C GLY A 883 12.97 -9.24 14.53
N PHE A 884 13.85 -9.04 15.51
CA PHE A 884 14.80 -10.07 15.98
C PHE A 884 14.08 -11.34 16.46
N ALA A 885 13.05 -11.20 17.30
CA ALA A 885 12.31 -12.34 17.82
C ALA A 885 11.67 -13.15 16.68
N ARG A 886 11.05 -12.47 15.70
CA ARG A 886 10.46 -13.12 14.51
C ARG A 886 11.49 -13.81 13.63
N GLN A 887 12.61 -13.15 13.35
CA GLN A 887 13.69 -13.73 12.53
C GLN A 887 14.33 -14.96 13.19
N SER A 888 14.32 -15.02 14.52
CA SER A 888 14.76 -16.19 15.30
C SER A 888 13.69 -17.30 15.41
N GLY A 889 12.61 -17.25 14.63
CA GLY A 889 11.49 -18.20 14.68
C GLY A 889 10.60 -18.06 15.92
N GLY A 890 10.73 -16.96 16.64
CA GLY A 890 10.06 -16.65 17.90
C GLY A 890 9.04 -15.51 17.80
N GLN A 891 8.71 -14.91 18.95
CA GLN A 891 7.74 -13.82 19.06
C GLN A 891 8.06 -12.88 20.25
N ALA A 892 7.71 -11.60 20.15
CA ALA A 892 7.73 -10.66 21.27
C ALA A 892 6.31 -10.22 21.65
N ARG A 893 6.03 -10.04 22.95
CA ARG A 893 4.74 -9.58 23.48
C ARG A 893 4.91 -8.57 24.60
N ILE A 894 3.94 -7.67 24.71
CA ILE A 894 3.87 -6.64 25.74
C ILE A 894 2.66 -6.91 26.62
N GLN A 895 2.85 -6.86 27.92
CA GLN A 895 1.78 -6.77 28.91
C GLN A 895 2.05 -5.53 29.74
N SER A 896 1.15 -4.55 29.72
CA SER A 896 1.37 -3.27 30.39
C SER A 896 0.06 -2.75 30.96
N GLU A 897 0.12 -2.22 32.17
CA GLU A 897 -1.00 -1.56 32.85
C GLU A 897 -0.53 -0.19 33.34
N LEU A 898 -1.31 0.85 33.04
CA LEU A 898 -0.99 2.22 33.41
C LEU A 898 -0.86 2.34 34.95
N GLY A 899 0.27 2.86 35.42
CA GLY A 899 0.61 3.03 36.83
C GLY A 899 1.15 1.76 37.52
N ARG A 900 1.23 0.61 36.85
CA ARG A 900 1.74 -0.64 37.42
C ARG A 900 3.04 -1.14 36.78
N GLY A 901 3.33 -0.69 35.56
CA GLY A 901 4.57 -1.01 34.85
C GLY A 901 4.35 -1.86 33.61
N THR A 902 5.44 -2.34 33.02
CA THR A 902 5.43 -3.11 31.77
C THR A 902 6.22 -4.41 31.92
N THR A 903 5.67 -5.49 31.36
CA THR A 903 6.37 -6.75 31.13
C THR A 903 6.54 -6.95 29.62
N MET A 904 7.78 -6.96 29.15
CA MET A 904 8.13 -7.43 27.82
C MET A 904 8.49 -8.91 27.87
N ARG A 905 7.90 -9.75 27.02
CA ARG A 905 8.21 -11.18 26.95
C ARG A 905 8.63 -11.61 25.55
N LEU A 906 9.82 -12.21 25.46
CA LEU A 906 10.34 -12.85 24.26
C LEU A 906 10.10 -14.36 24.36
N TYR A 907 9.66 -14.98 23.27
CA TYR A 907 9.45 -16.41 23.10
C TYR A 907 10.40 -16.89 22.00
N LEU A 908 11.37 -17.73 22.33
CA LEU A 908 12.38 -18.22 21.41
C LEU A 908 12.29 -19.75 21.31
N PRO A 909 12.30 -20.37 20.11
CA PRO A 909 12.19 -21.81 19.98
C PRO A 909 13.33 -22.55 20.68
N ARG A 910 13.02 -23.66 21.35
CA ARG A 910 14.06 -24.54 21.88
C ARG A 910 14.94 -25.09 20.76
N HIS A 911 16.24 -25.00 20.94
CA HIS A 911 17.23 -25.76 20.17
C HIS A 911 17.47 -27.13 20.83
N TYR A 912 17.68 -28.17 20.01
CA TYR A 912 17.87 -29.55 20.48
C TYR A 912 19.32 -30.04 20.41
N GLY A 913 20.26 -29.26 19.86
CA GLY A 913 21.69 -29.53 19.93
C GLY A 913 22.34 -29.06 21.24
N GLU A 914 23.55 -29.55 21.51
CA GLU A 914 24.37 -29.08 22.64
C GLU A 914 24.80 -27.62 22.39
N ALA A 915 24.68 -26.78 23.42
CA ALA A 915 25.26 -25.43 23.35
C ALA A 915 26.79 -25.56 23.26
N GLU A 916 27.44 -24.78 22.39
CA GLU A 916 28.91 -24.74 22.38
C GLU A 916 29.42 -24.37 23.78
N THR A 917 29.96 -25.37 24.48
CA THR A 917 30.66 -25.17 25.75
C THR A 917 32.00 -24.53 25.44
N VAL A 918 32.03 -23.21 25.33
CA VAL A 918 33.26 -22.46 25.57
C VAL A 918 33.44 -22.43 27.09
N GLU A 919 34.23 -23.36 27.62
CA GLU A 919 34.69 -23.27 29.00
C GLU A 919 35.35 -21.89 29.22
N PRO A 920 35.00 -21.14 30.28
CA PRO A 920 35.81 -20.02 30.68
C PRO A 920 37.12 -20.60 31.22
N ALA A 921 38.19 -20.53 30.43
CA ALA A 921 39.52 -20.83 30.92
C ALA A 921 39.78 -19.99 32.18
N PRO A 922 40.20 -20.59 33.31
CA PRO A 922 40.47 -19.86 34.54
C PRO A 922 41.45 -18.74 34.25
N GLY A 923 41.14 -17.54 34.75
CA GLY A 923 41.97 -16.35 34.60
C GLY A 923 43.42 -16.66 34.96
N ARG A 924 44.28 -16.77 33.94
CA ARG A 924 45.72 -16.69 34.11
C ARG A 924 46.07 -15.21 34.23
N PRO A 925 46.85 -14.82 35.26
CA PRO A 925 47.28 -13.44 35.41
C PRO A 925 48.12 -13.04 34.21
N ALA A 926 48.05 -11.75 33.86
CA ALA A 926 48.80 -11.12 32.78
C ALA A 926 50.26 -11.56 32.79
N ALA A 927 50.63 -12.43 31.83
CA ALA A 927 52.01 -12.73 31.51
C ALA A 927 52.46 -11.83 30.36
N ALA A 928 53.74 -11.48 30.41
CA ALA A 928 54.48 -10.53 29.58
C ALA A 928 54.41 -10.82 28.06
N PRO A 929 54.86 -9.89 27.19
CA PRO A 929 54.63 -9.96 25.75
C PRO A 929 55.39 -11.14 25.15
N ALA A 930 54.68 -11.97 24.38
CA ALA A 930 55.28 -13.07 23.64
C ALA A 930 54.66 -13.08 22.23
N GLY A 931 55.12 -12.17 21.37
CA GLY A 931 55.36 -12.57 19.99
C GLY A 931 56.69 -13.32 20.00
N ALA A 932 56.69 -14.61 19.68
CA ALA A 932 57.88 -15.44 19.57
C ALA A 932 58.52 -15.29 18.17
N GLY A 933 58.43 -14.10 17.58
CA GLY A 933 58.92 -13.79 16.23
C GLY A 933 57.95 -14.13 15.09
N GLU A 934 56.66 -14.27 15.36
CA GLU A 934 55.63 -14.37 14.32
C GLU A 934 55.43 -13.04 13.58
N THR A 935 55.14 -13.14 12.28
CA THR A 935 54.90 -12.00 11.40
C THR A 935 53.43 -11.96 10.98
N VAL A 936 52.79 -10.80 11.18
CA VAL A 936 51.41 -10.51 10.75
C VAL A 936 51.46 -9.58 9.54
N LEU A 937 50.79 -9.95 8.45
CA LEU A 937 50.56 -9.05 7.32
C LEU A 937 49.20 -8.37 7.49
N VAL A 938 49.18 -7.04 7.53
CA VAL A 938 47.95 -6.22 7.59
C VAL A 938 47.70 -5.59 6.22
N VAL A 939 46.54 -5.89 5.64
CA VAL A 939 46.09 -5.35 4.35
C VAL A 939 44.78 -4.61 4.55
N ASP A 940 44.82 -3.28 4.48
CA ASP A 940 43.65 -2.41 4.66
C ASP A 940 43.90 -1.15 3.81
N ASP A 941 42.89 -0.66 3.10
CA ASP A 941 43.04 0.51 2.22
C ASP A 941 43.10 1.81 3.01
N GLU A 942 42.43 1.87 4.15
CA GLU A 942 42.38 3.04 5.03
C GLU A 942 43.69 3.19 5.82
N PRO A 943 44.52 4.22 5.53
CA PRO A 943 45.84 4.36 6.15
C PRO A 943 45.79 4.49 7.67
N THR A 944 44.74 5.11 8.21
CA THR A 944 44.58 5.32 9.65
C THR A 944 44.35 4.01 10.40
N VAL A 945 43.49 3.13 9.87
CA VAL A 945 43.18 1.81 10.45
C VAL A 945 44.38 0.88 10.33
N ARG A 946 45.06 0.88 9.17
CA ARG A 946 46.27 0.09 8.93
C ARG A 946 47.39 0.45 9.90
N THR A 947 47.67 1.75 10.06
CA THR A 947 48.71 2.25 10.98
C THR A 947 48.37 1.88 12.42
N PHE A 948 47.12 2.09 12.85
CA PHE A 948 46.67 1.75 14.19
C PHE A 948 46.81 0.25 14.50
N ALA A 949 46.33 -0.63 13.61
CA ALA A 949 46.48 -2.07 13.77
C ALA A 949 47.96 -2.48 13.82
N GLY A 950 48.80 -1.85 13.00
CA GLY A 950 50.24 -2.07 13.00
C GLY A 950 50.93 -1.66 14.30
N GLU A 951 50.60 -0.49 14.86
CA GLU A 951 51.13 -0.02 16.15
C GLU A 951 50.73 -0.97 17.30
N VAL A 952 49.45 -1.33 17.39
CA VAL A 952 48.94 -2.25 18.40
C VAL A 952 49.67 -3.60 18.35
N LEU A 953 49.90 -4.13 17.15
CA LEU A 953 50.56 -5.42 16.95
C LEU A 953 52.07 -5.38 17.27
N ARG A 954 52.75 -4.26 16.98
CA ARG A 954 54.16 -4.06 17.35
C ARG A 954 54.32 -3.91 18.87
N ASP A 955 53.43 -3.18 19.52
CA ASP A 955 53.47 -2.94 20.98
C ASP A 955 53.34 -4.25 21.79
N ILE A 956 52.62 -5.23 21.25
CA ILE A 956 52.46 -6.56 21.88
C ILE A 956 53.52 -7.58 21.42
N GLY A 957 54.44 -7.20 20.52
CA GLY A 957 55.65 -7.97 20.17
C GLY A 957 55.64 -8.73 18.84
N TYR A 958 54.68 -8.49 17.93
CA TYR A 958 54.68 -9.13 16.60
C TYR A 958 55.47 -8.31 15.57
N ALA A 959 56.07 -8.99 14.59
CA ALA A 959 56.57 -8.32 13.38
C ALA A 959 55.38 -8.01 12.46
N VAL A 960 55.29 -6.79 11.92
CA VAL A 960 54.15 -6.37 11.09
C VAL A 960 54.62 -5.93 9.72
N LEU A 961 54.03 -6.53 8.69
CA LEU A 961 54.10 -6.07 7.30
C LEU A 961 52.78 -5.38 6.96
N GLU A 962 52.83 -4.30 6.20
CA GLU A 962 51.65 -3.51 5.84
C GLU A 962 51.51 -3.41 4.31
N ALA A 963 50.28 -3.50 3.82
CA ALA A 963 49.93 -3.25 2.43
C ALA A 963 48.64 -2.43 2.34
N GLY A 964 48.58 -1.50 1.39
CA GLY A 964 47.41 -0.63 1.17
C GLY A 964 46.35 -1.19 0.22
N ASP A 965 46.64 -2.28 -0.48
CA ASP A 965 45.71 -2.90 -1.43
C ASP A 965 45.98 -4.40 -1.59
N ALA A 966 45.05 -5.10 -2.24
CA ALA A 966 45.13 -6.53 -2.45
C ALA A 966 46.33 -6.93 -3.34
N ALA A 967 46.76 -6.10 -4.29
CA ALA A 967 47.87 -6.42 -5.19
C ALA A 967 49.22 -6.40 -4.45
N ALA A 968 49.46 -5.36 -3.65
CA ALA A 968 50.62 -5.24 -2.77
C ALA A 968 50.63 -6.32 -1.69
N GLY A 969 49.47 -6.62 -1.10
CA GLY A 969 49.31 -7.72 -0.14
C GLY A 969 49.66 -9.07 -0.77
N LEU A 970 49.16 -9.34 -1.99
CA LEU A 970 49.45 -10.58 -2.71
C LEU A 970 50.94 -10.70 -3.10
N ALA A 971 51.59 -9.59 -3.46
CA ALA A 971 53.03 -9.57 -3.75
C ALA A 971 53.86 -9.96 -2.51
N LEU A 972 53.53 -9.43 -1.34
CA LEU A 972 54.14 -9.83 -0.06
C LEU A 972 53.84 -11.30 0.26
N LEU A 973 52.61 -11.75 0.00
CA LEU A 973 52.21 -13.14 0.15
C LEU A 973 52.86 -14.08 -0.89
N ARG A 974 53.46 -13.59 -1.98
CA ARG A 974 54.27 -14.43 -2.89
C ARG A 974 55.76 -14.39 -2.57
N SER A 975 56.19 -13.48 -1.71
CA SER A 975 57.58 -13.33 -1.31
C SER A 975 58.04 -14.47 -0.36
N PRO A 976 59.36 -14.70 -0.21
CA PRO A 976 59.89 -15.66 0.75
C PRO A 976 59.81 -15.17 2.21
N ALA A 977 59.22 -14.00 2.48
CA ALA A 977 59.03 -13.51 3.85
C ALA A 977 58.16 -14.47 4.66
N ARG A 978 58.54 -14.68 5.93
CA ARG A 978 57.71 -15.40 6.91
C ARG A 978 56.46 -14.56 7.19
N ILE A 979 55.28 -15.14 7.01
CA ILE A 979 53.97 -14.56 7.31
C ILE A 979 53.13 -15.67 7.96
N ASP A 980 52.81 -15.50 9.24
CA ASP A 980 52.10 -16.49 10.06
C ASP A 980 50.59 -16.20 10.12
N LEU A 981 50.18 -14.93 9.93
CA LEU A 981 48.77 -14.50 9.90
C LEU A 981 48.57 -13.39 8.87
N LEU A 982 47.52 -13.50 8.07
CA LEU A 982 46.99 -12.42 7.23
C LEU A 982 45.80 -11.76 7.94
N VAL A 983 45.87 -10.45 8.16
CA VAL A 983 44.76 -9.60 8.58
C VAL A 983 44.37 -8.76 7.37
N THR A 984 43.18 -8.95 6.82
CA THR A 984 42.77 -8.26 5.58
C THR A 984 41.39 -7.65 5.69
N ASP A 985 41.21 -6.43 5.18
CA ASP A 985 39.88 -5.89 4.91
C ASP A 985 39.19 -6.69 3.80
N VAL A 986 37.88 -6.83 3.85
CA VAL A 986 37.09 -7.48 2.79
C VAL A 986 36.88 -6.53 1.63
N GLY A 987 36.61 -5.24 1.91
CA GLY A 987 36.29 -4.19 0.94
C GLY A 987 37.46 -3.60 0.14
N LEU A 988 38.55 -4.34 -0.08
CA LEU A 988 39.74 -3.79 -0.74
C LEU A 988 39.45 -3.27 -2.18
N PRO A 989 39.91 -2.05 -2.54
CA PRO A 989 39.80 -1.52 -3.89
C PRO A 989 40.80 -2.21 -4.85
N GLY A 990 40.58 -2.08 -6.17
CA GLY A 990 41.52 -2.59 -7.19
C GLY A 990 41.14 -3.94 -7.82
N GLY A 991 39.84 -4.31 -7.80
CA GLY A 991 39.30 -5.46 -8.55
C GLY A 991 39.47 -6.83 -7.87
N MET A 992 40.28 -6.92 -6.82
CA MET A 992 40.43 -8.11 -5.97
C MET A 992 40.02 -7.78 -4.53
N ASN A 993 39.00 -8.47 -4.02
CA ASN A 993 38.54 -8.29 -2.64
C ASN A 993 39.39 -9.11 -1.64
N GLY A 994 39.26 -8.82 -0.34
CA GLY A 994 40.04 -9.49 0.70
C GLY A 994 39.86 -11.00 0.75
N ARG A 995 38.68 -11.50 0.38
CA ARG A 995 38.43 -12.95 0.31
C ARG A 995 39.20 -13.60 -0.82
N GLN A 996 39.18 -13.00 -2.01
CA GLN A 996 39.94 -13.46 -3.17
C GLN A 996 41.45 -13.40 -2.91
N LEU A 997 41.92 -12.37 -2.18
CA LEU A 997 43.30 -12.28 -1.73
C LEU A 997 43.67 -13.47 -0.82
N ALA A 998 42.83 -13.77 0.18
CA ALA A 998 43.04 -14.87 1.09
C ALA A 998 43.04 -16.24 0.38
N ASP A 999 42.09 -16.46 -0.53
CA ASP A 999 42.00 -17.69 -1.31
C ASP A 999 43.23 -17.85 -2.24
N ALA A 1000 43.66 -16.77 -2.90
CA ALA A 1000 44.88 -16.74 -3.70
C ALA A 1000 46.15 -16.98 -2.87
N ALA A 1001 46.18 -16.47 -1.64
CA ALA A 1001 47.29 -16.67 -0.72
C ALA A 1001 47.37 -18.10 -0.20
N ARG A 1002 46.23 -18.74 0.11
CA ARG A 1002 46.17 -20.12 0.62
C ARG A 1002 46.50 -21.16 -0.44
N LEU A 1003 46.34 -20.86 -1.73
CA LEU A 1003 46.90 -21.66 -2.83
C LEU A 1003 48.43 -21.78 -2.74
N HIS A 1004 49.12 -20.74 -2.27
CA HIS A 1004 50.58 -20.69 -2.16
C HIS A 1004 51.09 -21.01 -0.75
N ARG A 1005 50.28 -20.74 0.29
CA ARG A 1005 50.53 -21.05 1.70
C ARG A 1005 49.32 -21.76 2.32
N PRO A 1006 49.18 -23.09 2.15
CA PRO A 1006 48.01 -23.83 2.61
C PRO A 1006 47.72 -23.71 4.12
N GLY A 1007 48.77 -23.51 4.93
CA GLY A 1007 48.68 -23.34 6.39
C GLY A 1007 48.47 -21.90 6.86
N LEU A 1008 48.31 -20.92 5.97
CA LEU A 1008 48.14 -19.52 6.34
C LEU A 1008 46.81 -19.30 7.07
N ARG A 1009 46.91 -18.73 8.27
CA ARG A 1009 45.75 -18.28 9.05
C ARG A 1009 45.31 -16.91 8.53
N VAL A 1010 44.01 -16.68 8.48
CA VAL A 1010 43.46 -15.42 7.94
C VAL A 1010 42.37 -14.87 8.86
N LEU A 1011 42.53 -13.61 9.26
CA LEU A 1011 41.53 -12.82 9.95
C LEU A 1011 40.96 -11.79 8.97
N PHE A 1012 39.70 -11.96 8.59
CA PHE A 1012 38.97 -10.94 7.86
C PHE A 1012 38.50 -9.87 8.83
N ILE A 1013 38.90 -8.63 8.57
CA ILE A 1013 38.27 -7.45 9.16
C ILE A 1013 37.24 -6.97 8.13
N THR A 1014 35.99 -6.76 8.53
CA THR A 1014 34.94 -6.41 7.55
C THR A 1014 34.13 -5.23 8.04
N GLY A 1015 33.71 -4.37 7.11
CA GLY A 1015 32.56 -3.50 7.33
C GLY A 1015 31.26 -4.30 7.36
N TYR A 1016 30.23 -3.76 8.01
CA TYR A 1016 28.89 -4.40 8.08
C TYR A 1016 28.27 -4.69 6.70
N ALA A 1017 28.62 -3.93 5.67
CA ALA A 1017 28.08 -4.09 4.30
C ALA A 1017 28.71 -5.27 3.52
N GLU A 1018 29.87 -5.77 3.96
CA GLU A 1018 30.71 -6.71 3.20
C GLU A 1018 30.59 -8.15 3.69
N GLN A 1019 29.86 -8.39 4.78
CA GLN A 1019 29.69 -9.71 5.40
C GLN A 1019 29.03 -10.74 4.45
N ALA A 1020 28.21 -10.26 3.50
CA ALA A 1020 27.58 -11.11 2.48
C ALA A 1020 28.58 -11.75 1.51
N VAL A 1021 29.78 -11.16 1.35
CA VAL A 1021 30.84 -11.65 0.45
C VAL A 1021 31.48 -12.94 1.00
N LEU A 1022 31.33 -13.21 2.31
CA LEU A 1022 31.94 -14.36 2.99
C LEU A 1022 31.07 -15.64 2.95
N GLY A 1023 29.85 -15.57 2.41
CA GLY A 1023 28.93 -16.72 2.32
C GLY A 1023 28.22 -17.06 3.64
N THR A 1024 27.22 -17.95 3.59
CA THR A 1024 26.48 -18.45 4.78
C THR A 1024 27.02 -19.79 5.30
N ASP A 1025 28.00 -20.37 4.62
CA ASP A 1025 28.62 -21.63 5.01
C ASP A 1025 29.66 -21.44 6.13
N PRO A 1026 29.82 -22.42 7.03
CA PRO A 1026 30.86 -22.37 8.05
C PRO A 1026 32.25 -22.22 7.43
N LEU A 1027 33.01 -21.21 7.88
CA LEU A 1027 34.35 -20.90 7.39
C LEU A 1027 35.31 -22.08 7.59
N GLU A 1028 36.20 -22.29 6.61
CA GLU A 1028 37.22 -23.35 6.70
C GLU A 1028 38.15 -23.16 7.92
N PRO A 1029 38.71 -24.26 8.47
CA PRO A 1029 39.66 -24.20 9.57
C PRO A 1029 40.83 -23.24 9.29
N GLY A 1030 41.06 -22.28 10.19
CA GLY A 1030 42.11 -21.26 10.08
C GLY A 1030 41.64 -19.90 9.57
N LEU A 1031 40.39 -19.76 9.14
CA LEU A 1031 39.75 -18.50 8.79
C LEU A 1031 38.89 -17.97 9.96
N GLN A 1032 39.04 -16.70 10.31
CA GLN A 1032 38.14 -16.02 11.26
C GLN A 1032 37.72 -14.65 10.73
N VAL A 1033 36.64 -14.12 11.31
CA VAL A 1033 36.08 -12.81 10.96
C VAL A 1033 35.97 -11.93 12.20
N MET A 1034 36.18 -10.63 12.01
CA MET A 1034 36.00 -9.54 12.96
C MET A 1034 35.33 -8.35 12.25
N THR A 1035 34.40 -7.69 12.93
CA THR A 1035 33.63 -6.56 12.35
C THR A 1035 34.20 -5.20 12.80
N LYS A 1036 34.22 -4.23 11.89
CA LYS A 1036 34.52 -2.82 12.20
C LYS A 1036 33.25 -2.12 12.77
N PRO A 1037 33.34 -1.24 13.80
CA PRO A 1037 34.54 -0.92 14.57
C PRO A 1037 34.83 -1.97 15.66
N PHE A 1038 36.11 -2.25 15.92
CA PHE A 1038 36.60 -3.18 16.93
C PHE A 1038 37.51 -2.48 17.97
N THR A 1039 37.70 -3.09 19.14
CA THR A 1039 38.62 -2.56 20.17
C THR A 1039 40.00 -3.21 20.08
N THR A 1040 41.00 -2.55 20.66
CA THR A 1040 42.37 -3.08 20.80
C THR A 1040 42.36 -4.45 21.48
N GLU A 1041 41.63 -4.61 22.58
CA GLU A 1041 41.56 -5.87 23.32
C GLU A 1041 40.97 -7.00 22.48
N ALA A 1042 39.93 -6.71 21.69
CA ALA A 1042 39.29 -7.68 20.81
C ALA A 1042 40.25 -8.14 19.69
N LEU A 1043 40.97 -7.21 19.07
CA LEU A 1043 41.99 -7.53 18.05
C LEU A 1043 43.08 -8.44 18.63
N VAL A 1044 43.63 -8.06 19.78
CA VAL A 1044 44.70 -8.81 20.45
C VAL A 1044 44.25 -10.21 20.86
N GLN A 1045 43.06 -10.35 21.46
CA GLN A 1045 42.53 -11.65 21.86
C GLN A 1045 42.30 -12.57 20.67
N ARG A 1046 41.76 -12.03 19.56
CA ARG A 1046 41.49 -12.82 18.36
C ARG A 1046 42.77 -13.31 17.71
N ILE A 1047 43.76 -12.43 17.56
CA ILE A 1047 45.06 -12.76 16.97
C ILE A 1047 45.80 -13.76 17.85
N ARG A 1048 45.75 -13.62 19.18
CA ARG A 1048 46.32 -14.62 20.10
C ARG A 1048 45.64 -15.97 19.95
N ALA A 1049 44.31 -16.05 19.97
CA ALA A 1049 43.60 -17.31 19.78
C ALA A 1049 43.90 -17.96 18.43
N MET A 1050 44.18 -17.15 17.41
CA MET A 1050 44.58 -17.64 16.09
C MET A 1050 46.04 -18.05 16.04
N LEU A 1051 46.99 -17.38 16.68
CA LEU A 1051 48.43 -17.65 16.58
C LEU A 1051 48.95 -18.61 17.67
N GLY A 1052 48.33 -18.63 18.85
CA GLY A 1052 48.66 -19.46 20.00
C GLY A 1052 47.43 -20.08 20.66
N GLY A 1053 47.39 -21.42 20.64
CA GLY A 1053 46.79 -22.21 21.70
C GLY A 1053 47.83 -22.47 22.78
#